data_AF-A0A1Q6JSV0-F1
#
_entry.id   AF-A0A1Q6JSV0-F1
#
_cell.length_a   1.000
_cell.length_b   1.000
_cell.length_c   1.000
_cell.angle_alpha   90.00
_cell.angle_beta   90.00
_cell.angle_gamma   90.00
#
_symmetry.space_group_name_H-M   'P 1'
#
loop_
_entity.id
_entity.type
_entity.pdbx_description
1 polymer ?
#
loop_
_entity_poly.entity_id
_entity_poly.type
_entity_poly.pdbx_seq_one_letter_code
_entity_poly.pdbx_strand_id
1 'polypeptide(L)'
;MYKKVELKNGFVGMENEVAEMWKQKNIIKKNFEMNKGQRYFTFYDGPPTANGKPHVGHIETRVMKDIIPRYKVMKGYHVDRKAGWDTHGLPVELEIEKKLGISGKEQIEEYGVEKFVKQCKESVFTYVHMWEQMTNKVGFWVDMEHPYVTYHNDYIESVWWALKEMWKKGLLYEGHKVMPYCPRCGTALSSHEVAQGYKDVKDLTCIAKFKVVGEDKYILAWTTTPWTLPSNLALCVNKAYTYVEVKANIGTDDEPIYENYILAKDLLTNVLKETPYEIVKEFKGTELLGTKYEQLMPFAKVDGKAFEVIHGDYVTIEDGTGIVHIAPAYGEDDSLVAKQNGIAFVNLVDKSGKFVPEVEPWAGRFVRDCNEDICKWLAEHGKLFAKEKHLHSYPHCWRCDTPLLYYPKESWFVAMTKLRDELVANNNKINWYPDTIRTGRFGKFLENVIDWGISRDRYWGTPLPVWKCECGHEECIGSIAELKEKAIDCPDEIELHKPYIDNVHLKCPECGKTMTRFKEVIDCWFDSGSMPFAQLHYPFENKEEFEKHFPAQFISEAIDQTRGWFYTLLAVSTCLFDKTPYENCIVLGHVLDEKGQKMSKSKGNGVDPMVLLDQVGADATRWHFYTCSAPWLPTRLGLNNVQETQRGFLSTLWNVYSFYVLYAEIDQFNPNKYVDFKSENIMDKWILSKLNTLIKEVAEKLDKYDITSAALQIEDFTDELSNWYVRTNRERFWGEELTDDKIGAYTTLYKVLVNLIKISAPFVPFMTDEIYQNLVVGLDEKAPESVHLCLWPEVDEKAIDKKLENEMDLAYSLVKLGRSARNSANIKNRQPLSKMLISVDTLPEYYGNIVKEELNVKEVDLGANMNEYVHFEIKPNLPVLGKEYGKLIPKIREEISKLNQMDLANKVKNGGVEYIDIDGTQIELTSENLLVTMQGKEGFAFAGEGEIGVVLDTTITPELKEEGYVREILSKVQNMRKDKGFEVLDKINLYVSENEMLEELVKKFESEIKKETLTENIVFNTQRDTYTEVSINGEKLMLDVEVVK
;
A
#
# COMPACT_ATOMS: atom_id res chain seq x y z
N MET A 1 20.04 20.22 -34.61
CA MET A 1 20.72 20.21 -33.31
C MET A 1 20.08 19.20 -32.35
N TYR A 2 18.77 19.27 -32.14
CA TYR A 2 17.99 18.36 -31.32
C TYR A 2 17.43 17.19 -32.14
N LYS A 3 17.19 16.05 -31.49
CA LYS A 3 16.38 14.97 -32.07
C LYS A 3 14.92 15.38 -32.05
N LYS A 4 14.20 15.11 -33.15
CA LYS A 4 12.76 15.35 -33.23
C LYS A 4 12.02 14.54 -32.16
N VAL A 5 11.11 15.20 -31.44
CA VAL A 5 10.33 14.58 -30.36
C VAL A 5 9.16 13.80 -30.95
N GLU A 6 9.29 12.48 -31.00
CA GLU A 6 8.26 11.55 -31.50
C GLU A 6 8.15 10.34 -30.56
N LEU A 7 6.93 9.89 -30.29
CA LEU A 7 6.67 8.66 -29.53
C LEU A 7 6.46 7.48 -30.49
N LYS A 8 7.56 6.95 -31.03
CA LYS A 8 7.50 5.74 -31.85
C LYS A 8 7.04 4.57 -30.96
N ASN A 9 5.86 4.02 -31.25
CA ASN A 9 5.20 2.98 -30.45
C ASN A 9 4.80 3.42 -29.02
N GLY A 10 4.54 4.72 -28.80
CA GLY A 10 4.08 5.24 -27.51
C GLY A 10 5.18 5.28 -26.44
N PHE A 11 4.77 5.51 -25.18
CA PHE A 11 5.71 5.60 -24.05
C PHE A 11 6.46 4.29 -23.78
N VAL A 12 5.81 3.14 -23.98
CA VAL A 12 6.43 1.82 -23.83
C VAL A 12 7.61 1.63 -24.79
N GLY A 13 7.49 2.14 -26.03
CA GLY A 13 8.59 2.13 -27.00
C GLY A 13 9.81 2.91 -26.50
N MET A 14 9.58 4.14 -26.03
CA MET A 14 10.61 5.01 -25.45
C MET A 14 11.29 4.34 -24.23
N GLU A 15 10.51 3.76 -23.32
CA GLU A 15 11.05 3.07 -22.14
C GLU A 15 11.99 1.92 -22.51
N ASN A 16 11.64 1.13 -23.53
CA ASN A 16 12.50 0.04 -24.02
C ASN A 16 13.81 0.56 -24.62
N GLU A 17 13.78 1.67 -25.37
CA GLU A 17 14.97 2.29 -25.94
C GLU A 17 15.91 2.81 -24.84
N VAL A 18 15.35 3.47 -23.81
CA VAL A 18 16.11 3.95 -22.65
C VAL A 18 16.69 2.80 -21.82
N ALA A 19 15.91 1.72 -21.59
CA ALA A 19 16.38 0.54 -20.88
C ALA A 19 17.60 -0.11 -21.57
N GLU A 20 17.54 -0.23 -22.89
CA GLU A 20 18.65 -0.77 -23.68
C GLU A 20 19.87 0.17 -23.65
N MET A 21 19.66 1.49 -23.69
CA MET A 21 20.73 2.47 -23.52
C MET A 21 21.41 2.33 -22.14
N TRP A 22 20.65 2.17 -21.05
CA TRP A 22 21.21 1.96 -19.71
C TRP A 22 22.14 0.76 -19.66
N LYS A 23 21.75 -0.33 -20.33
CA LYS A 23 22.55 -1.55 -20.45
C LYS A 23 23.83 -1.30 -21.26
N GLN A 24 23.71 -0.70 -22.44
CA GLN A 24 24.84 -0.43 -23.33
C GLN A 24 25.89 0.49 -22.70
N LYS A 25 25.45 1.51 -21.96
CA LYS A 25 26.32 2.49 -21.30
C LYS A 25 26.70 2.11 -19.86
N ASN A 26 26.24 0.98 -19.35
CA ASN A 26 26.42 0.53 -17.96
C ASN A 26 25.99 1.57 -16.91
N ILE A 27 24.88 2.27 -17.15
CA ILE A 27 24.42 3.38 -16.29
C ILE A 27 24.12 2.91 -14.87
N ILE A 28 23.49 1.74 -14.72
CA ILE A 28 23.13 1.17 -13.40
C ILE A 28 24.39 0.92 -12.56
N LYS A 29 25.40 0.29 -13.16
CA LYS A 29 26.68 0.02 -12.50
C LYS A 29 27.39 1.32 -12.08
N LYS A 30 27.44 2.32 -12.98
CA LYS A 30 27.99 3.65 -12.68
C LYS A 30 27.23 4.32 -11.52
N ASN A 31 25.91 4.17 -11.46
CA ASN A 31 25.08 4.71 -10.38
C ASN A 31 25.37 4.03 -9.03
N PHE A 32 25.54 2.70 -9.01
CA PHE A 32 25.91 1.97 -7.78
C PHE A 32 27.31 2.33 -7.29
N GLU A 33 28.25 2.60 -8.19
CA GLU A 33 29.60 3.05 -7.83
C GLU A 33 29.66 4.54 -7.42
N MET A 34 28.59 5.30 -7.65
CA MET A 34 28.52 6.74 -7.38
C MET A 34 28.63 7.03 -5.87
N ASN A 35 29.28 8.15 -5.53
CA ASN A 35 29.47 8.63 -4.16
C ASN A 35 30.23 7.67 -3.21
N LYS A 36 30.93 6.64 -3.73
CA LYS A 36 31.71 5.71 -2.89
C LYS A 36 32.69 6.47 -1.99
N GLY A 37 32.73 6.10 -0.70
CA GLY A 37 33.57 6.76 0.30
C GLY A 37 33.01 8.07 0.87
N GLN A 38 31.81 8.49 0.45
CA GLN A 38 31.09 9.64 1.02
C GLN A 38 30.15 9.20 2.17
N ARG A 39 28.96 9.80 2.29
CA ARG A 39 27.93 9.42 3.27
C ARG A 39 27.17 8.20 2.77
N TYR A 40 26.92 7.23 3.65
CA TYR A 40 26.16 6.03 3.34
C TYR A 40 24.68 6.21 3.71
N PHE A 41 23.81 5.61 2.90
CA PHE A 41 22.41 5.40 3.22
C PHE A 41 22.09 3.94 2.94
N THR A 42 21.92 3.16 4.01
CA THR A 42 21.66 1.73 3.99
C THR A 42 20.18 1.47 3.75
N PHE A 43 19.90 0.65 2.75
CA PHE A 43 18.57 0.18 2.40
C PHE A 43 18.57 -1.35 2.45
N TYR A 44 17.53 -1.95 3.05
CA TYR A 44 17.33 -3.40 2.99
C TYR A 44 16.13 -3.73 2.10
N ASP A 45 16.36 -4.60 1.13
CA ASP A 45 15.31 -5.21 0.31
C ASP A 45 14.83 -6.50 0.99
N GLY A 46 13.55 -6.56 1.36
CA GLY A 46 12.93 -7.76 1.90
C GLY A 46 12.95 -8.88 0.85
N PRO A 47 13.51 -10.06 1.17
CA PRO A 47 13.73 -11.08 0.16
C PRO A 47 12.41 -11.74 -0.25
N PRO A 48 11.99 -11.67 -1.53
CA PRO A 48 10.86 -12.46 -2.00
C PRO A 48 11.18 -13.96 -1.92
N THR A 49 10.15 -14.76 -1.64
CA THR A 49 10.26 -16.21 -1.77
C THR A 49 10.32 -16.58 -3.25
N ALA A 50 11.33 -17.34 -3.66
CA ALA A 50 11.54 -17.72 -5.07
C ALA A 50 10.68 -18.93 -5.51
N ASN A 51 9.40 -18.96 -5.14
CA ASN A 51 8.50 -20.10 -5.33
C ASN A 51 7.23 -19.77 -6.14
N GLY A 52 7.22 -18.62 -6.83
CA GLY A 52 6.05 -18.19 -7.59
C GLY A 52 6.30 -17.02 -8.53
N LYS A 53 5.35 -16.83 -9.44
CA LYS A 53 5.32 -15.72 -10.38
C LYS A 53 5.07 -14.39 -9.64
N PRO A 54 5.68 -13.28 -10.10
CA PRO A 54 5.36 -11.97 -9.55
C PRO A 54 3.91 -11.55 -9.86
N HIS A 55 3.35 -10.67 -9.03
CA HIS A 55 2.03 -10.04 -9.19
C HIS A 55 2.13 -8.52 -8.99
N VAL A 56 1.06 -7.77 -9.26
CA VAL A 56 1.08 -6.30 -9.26
C VAL A 56 1.46 -5.67 -7.92
N GLY A 57 1.15 -6.31 -6.78
CA GLY A 57 1.66 -5.85 -5.47
C GLY A 57 3.19 -5.80 -5.38
N HIS A 58 3.91 -6.62 -6.14
CA HIS A 58 5.37 -6.54 -6.21
C HIS A 58 5.85 -5.33 -7.02
N ILE A 59 5.06 -4.83 -7.98
CA ILE A 59 5.36 -3.57 -8.68
C ILE A 59 5.31 -2.43 -7.68
N GLU A 60 4.19 -2.27 -6.95
CA GLU A 60 4.04 -1.22 -5.92
C GLU A 60 5.20 -1.25 -4.92
N THR A 61 5.51 -2.44 -4.40
CA THR A 61 6.56 -2.63 -3.41
C THR A 61 7.95 -2.27 -3.96
N ARG A 62 8.28 -2.66 -5.21
CA ARG A 62 9.56 -2.30 -5.85
C ARG A 62 9.65 -0.81 -6.16
N VAL A 63 8.55 -0.19 -6.60
CA VAL A 63 8.48 1.24 -6.92
C VAL A 63 8.74 2.10 -5.68
N MET A 64 8.13 1.75 -4.54
CA MET A 64 8.35 2.43 -3.26
C MET A 64 9.76 2.21 -2.70
N LYS A 65 10.35 1.04 -2.97
CA LYS A 65 11.74 0.74 -2.61
C LYS A 65 12.77 1.40 -3.53
N ASP A 66 12.40 1.85 -4.72
CA ASP A 66 13.33 2.45 -5.69
C ASP A 66 13.47 3.97 -5.55
N ILE A 67 12.35 4.67 -5.26
CA ILE A 67 12.30 6.13 -5.26
C ILE A 67 13.26 6.77 -4.25
N ILE A 68 13.26 6.31 -3.00
CA ILE A 68 14.11 6.89 -1.94
C ILE A 68 15.60 6.62 -2.22
N PRO A 69 16.05 5.40 -2.56
CA PRO A 69 17.43 5.15 -2.98
C PRO A 69 17.89 6.02 -4.15
N ARG A 70 17.07 6.21 -5.21
CA ARG A 70 17.41 7.12 -6.32
C ARG A 70 17.62 8.55 -5.83
N TYR A 71 16.66 9.06 -5.08
CA TYR A 71 16.73 10.39 -4.48
C TYR A 71 17.99 10.56 -3.62
N LYS A 72 18.30 9.60 -2.73
CA LYS A 72 19.48 9.68 -1.85
C LYS A 72 20.79 9.62 -2.64
N VAL A 73 20.89 8.84 -3.72
CA VAL A 73 22.07 8.90 -4.61
C VAL A 73 22.24 10.29 -5.22
N MET A 74 21.15 10.90 -5.72
CA MET A 74 21.19 12.27 -6.23
C MET A 74 21.54 13.30 -5.14
N LYS A 75 21.23 13.05 -3.86
CA LYS A 75 21.66 13.88 -2.73
C LYS A 75 23.11 13.63 -2.28
N GLY A 76 23.88 12.85 -3.03
CA GLY A 76 25.30 12.59 -2.76
C GLY A 76 25.55 11.46 -1.75
N TYR A 77 24.56 10.60 -1.48
CA TYR A 77 24.77 9.41 -0.66
C TYR A 77 25.24 8.23 -1.53
N HIS A 78 26.08 7.38 -0.97
CA HIS A 78 26.30 6.03 -1.47
C HIS A 78 25.17 5.14 -0.96
N VAL A 79 24.56 4.36 -1.85
CA VAL A 79 23.41 3.50 -1.52
C VAL A 79 23.64 2.12 -2.11
N ASP A 80 24.02 1.17 -1.27
CA ASP A 80 24.10 -0.23 -1.65
C ASP A 80 22.68 -0.82 -1.77
N ARG A 81 22.36 -1.35 -2.95
CA ARG A 81 21.05 -1.93 -3.26
C ARG A 81 21.23 -3.38 -3.64
N LYS A 82 21.19 -4.28 -2.66
CA LYS A 82 21.40 -5.71 -2.85
C LYS A 82 20.07 -6.45 -2.80
N ALA A 83 19.75 -7.21 -3.85
CA ALA A 83 18.58 -8.08 -3.83
C ALA A 83 18.87 -9.29 -2.95
N GLY A 84 17.82 -10.03 -2.60
CA GLY A 84 18.02 -11.37 -2.10
C GLY A 84 16.82 -12.27 -2.27
N TRP A 85 17.05 -13.54 -1.95
CA TRP A 85 16.09 -14.60 -2.17
C TRP A 85 15.88 -15.37 -0.87
N ASP A 86 14.62 -15.43 -0.44
CA ASP A 86 14.22 -16.34 0.62
C ASP A 86 13.91 -17.70 -0.02
N THR A 87 14.77 -18.65 0.27
CA THR A 87 14.85 -19.91 -0.44
C THR A 87 14.46 -21.12 0.39
N HIS A 88 14.28 -20.95 1.70
CA HIS A 88 14.02 -22.05 2.63
C HIS A 88 12.53 -22.18 2.99
N GLY A 89 12.21 -23.28 3.66
CA GLY A 89 10.97 -23.45 4.38
C GLY A 89 9.82 -24.06 3.58
N LEU A 90 8.69 -24.16 4.27
CA LEU A 90 7.47 -24.80 3.80
C LEU A 90 6.97 -24.31 2.41
N PRO A 91 7.09 -23.01 2.03
CA PRO A 91 6.58 -22.55 0.75
C PRO A 91 7.25 -23.21 -0.47
N VAL A 92 8.55 -23.51 -0.38
CA VAL A 92 9.30 -24.18 -1.45
C VAL A 92 9.00 -25.67 -1.44
N GLU A 93 9.00 -26.30 -0.25
CA GLU A 93 8.70 -27.72 -0.12
C GLU A 93 7.32 -28.09 -0.66
N LEU A 94 6.29 -27.29 -0.37
CA LEU A 94 4.91 -27.53 -0.85
C LEU A 94 4.79 -27.42 -2.37
N GLU A 95 5.63 -26.60 -3.01
CA GLU A 95 5.67 -26.49 -4.46
C GLU A 95 6.27 -27.75 -5.08
N ILE A 96 7.38 -28.24 -4.49
CA ILE A 96 8.03 -29.49 -4.91
C ILE A 96 7.14 -30.70 -4.64
N GLU A 97 6.45 -30.77 -3.50
CA GLU A 97 5.45 -31.80 -3.21
C GLU A 97 4.40 -31.88 -4.33
N LYS A 98 3.84 -30.73 -4.73
CA LYS A 98 2.87 -30.65 -5.84
C LYS A 98 3.47 -31.09 -7.17
N LYS A 99 4.69 -30.66 -7.48
CA LYS A 99 5.41 -31.02 -8.72
C LYS A 99 5.68 -32.52 -8.81
N LEU A 100 6.04 -33.14 -7.69
CA LEU A 100 6.35 -34.57 -7.60
C LEU A 100 5.11 -35.45 -7.40
N GLY A 101 3.94 -34.85 -7.11
CA GLY A 101 2.71 -35.59 -6.81
C GLY A 101 2.77 -36.34 -5.47
N ILE A 102 3.63 -35.91 -4.56
CA ILE A 102 3.76 -36.46 -3.21
C ILE A 102 3.11 -35.51 -2.19
N SER A 103 2.77 -36.02 -1.01
CA SER A 103 2.12 -35.25 0.04
C SER A 103 2.53 -35.77 1.41
N GLY A 104 2.99 -34.85 2.25
CA GLY A 104 3.32 -35.14 3.65
C GLY A 104 4.69 -35.81 3.84
N LYS A 105 5.05 -36.00 5.11
CA LYS A 105 6.40 -36.41 5.50
C LYS A 105 6.78 -37.82 5.08
N GLU A 106 5.87 -38.78 5.25
CA GLU A 106 6.13 -40.20 4.94
C GLU A 106 6.52 -40.39 3.47
N GLN A 107 5.77 -39.78 2.55
CA GLN A 107 6.07 -39.87 1.12
C GLN A 107 7.37 -39.15 0.72
N ILE A 108 7.77 -38.10 1.45
CA ILE A 108 9.08 -37.45 1.25
C ILE A 108 10.22 -38.39 1.70
N GLU A 109 10.05 -39.06 2.85
CA GLU A 109 11.04 -40.02 3.35
C GLU A 109 11.15 -41.24 2.42
N GLU A 110 10.03 -41.74 1.89
CA GLU A 110 10.00 -42.81 0.88
C GLU A 110 10.67 -42.40 -0.45
N TYR A 111 10.46 -41.16 -0.90
CA TYR A 111 11.14 -40.62 -2.08
C TYR A 111 12.66 -40.48 -1.85
N GLY A 112 13.04 -40.13 -0.62
CA GLY A 112 14.40 -39.91 -0.16
C GLY A 112 14.68 -38.43 0.10
N VAL A 113 15.06 -38.11 1.34
CA VAL A 113 15.29 -36.73 1.82
C VAL A 113 16.33 -35.98 0.97
N GLU A 114 17.45 -36.63 0.64
CA GLU A 114 18.50 -36.03 -0.20
C GLU A 114 17.98 -35.61 -1.59
N LYS A 115 17.21 -36.49 -2.25
CA LYS A 115 16.62 -36.21 -3.55
C LYS A 115 15.63 -35.06 -3.47
N PHE A 116 14.83 -35.02 -2.40
CA PHE A 116 13.84 -33.97 -2.18
C PHE A 116 14.49 -32.61 -1.92
N VAL A 117 15.50 -32.54 -1.05
CA VAL A 117 16.29 -31.33 -0.76
C VAL A 117 16.94 -30.82 -2.05
N LYS A 118 17.51 -31.71 -2.87
CA LYS A 118 18.07 -31.34 -4.17
C LYS A 118 17.04 -30.71 -5.11
N GLN A 119 15.83 -31.28 -5.18
CA GLN A 119 14.74 -30.68 -5.96
C GLN A 119 14.34 -29.30 -5.44
N CYS A 120 14.28 -29.11 -4.11
CA CYS A 120 14.00 -27.81 -3.51
C CYS A 120 15.06 -26.77 -3.93
N LYS A 121 16.35 -27.11 -3.80
CA LYS A 121 17.48 -26.26 -4.22
C LYS A 121 17.41 -25.90 -5.70
N GLU A 122 17.09 -26.86 -6.57
CA GLU A 122 16.96 -26.63 -8.02
C GLU A 122 15.74 -25.76 -8.37
N SER A 123 14.65 -25.82 -7.60
CA SER A 123 13.44 -25.05 -7.91
C SER A 123 13.56 -23.55 -7.70
N VAL A 124 14.42 -23.11 -6.76
CA VAL A 124 14.63 -21.71 -6.40
C VAL A 124 14.88 -20.83 -7.64
N PHE A 125 15.63 -21.31 -8.62
CA PHE A 125 15.98 -20.52 -9.80
C PHE A 125 14.93 -20.55 -10.93
N THR A 126 13.85 -21.33 -10.78
CA THR A 126 12.80 -21.45 -11.81
C THR A 126 12.08 -20.13 -12.05
N TYR A 127 11.85 -19.35 -10.98
CA TYR A 127 11.09 -18.10 -11.06
C TYR A 127 11.97 -16.84 -11.07
N VAL A 128 13.25 -16.93 -10.72
CA VAL A 128 14.18 -15.79 -10.62
C VAL A 128 14.18 -14.99 -11.93
N HIS A 129 14.25 -15.66 -13.08
CA HIS A 129 14.24 -14.98 -14.37
C HIS A 129 12.97 -14.14 -14.61
N MET A 130 11.80 -14.62 -14.19
CA MET A 130 10.54 -13.86 -14.33
C MET A 130 10.52 -12.62 -13.43
N TRP A 131 11.11 -12.74 -12.24
CA TRP A 131 11.29 -11.62 -11.33
C TRP A 131 12.28 -10.60 -11.89
N GLU A 132 13.42 -11.03 -12.42
CA GLU A 132 14.40 -10.16 -13.07
C GLU A 132 13.77 -9.38 -14.23
N GLN A 133 13.02 -10.06 -15.11
CA GLN A 133 12.33 -9.42 -16.24
C GLN A 133 11.38 -8.31 -15.76
N MET A 134 10.52 -8.61 -14.79
CA MET A 134 9.56 -7.64 -14.24
C MET A 134 10.26 -6.48 -13.51
N THR A 135 11.37 -6.77 -12.83
CA THR A 135 12.21 -5.78 -12.13
C THR A 135 12.88 -4.81 -13.09
N ASN A 136 13.49 -5.35 -14.15
CA ASN A 136 14.13 -4.54 -15.17
C ASN A 136 13.09 -3.70 -15.92
N LYS A 137 11.92 -4.29 -16.22
CA LYS A 137 10.84 -3.60 -16.93
C LYS A 137 10.22 -2.46 -16.11
N VAL A 138 10.06 -2.61 -14.79
CA VAL A 138 9.58 -1.51 -13.95
C VAL A 138 10.65 -0.43 -13.70
N GLY A 139 11.92 -0.73 -14.00
CA GLY A 139 13.04 0.15 -13.74
C GLY A 139 13.45 0.21 -12.27
N PHE A 140 13.29 -0.88 -11.50
CA PHE A 140 13.81 -0.96 -10.13
C PHE A 140 15.28 -1.39 -10.17
N TRP A 141 16.19 -0.47 -9.80
CA TRP A 141 17.62 -0.74 -9.83
C TRP A 141 18.08 -1.36 -8.51
N VAL A 142 18.36 -2.65 -8.56
CA VAL A 142 18.90 -3.45 -7.46
C VAL A 142 19.88 -4.47 -8.03
N ASP A 143 20.97 -4.78 -7.31
CA ASP A 143 21.95 -5.79 -7.69
C ASP A 143 21.32 -7.19 -7.57
N MET A 144 20.95 -7.74 -8.73
CA MET A 144 20.48 -9.12 -8.90
C MET A 144 21.58 -10.04 -9.43
N GLU A 145 22.78 -9.53 -9.74
CA GLU A 145 23.92 -10.35 -10.16
C GLU A 145 24.58 -11.03 -8.95
N HIS A 146 24.64 -10.33 -7.81
CA HIS A 146 25.19 -10.84 -6.55
C HIS A 146 24.16 -10.81 -5.40
N PRO A 147 23.00 -11.46 -5.55
CA PRO A 147 21.98 -11.45 -4.51
C PRO A 147 22.47 -12.26 -3.30
N TYR A 148 22.00 -11.90 -2.10
CA TYR A 148 22.14 -12.83 -0.97
C TYR A 148 21.09 -13.95 -1.09
N VAL A 149 21.45 -15.16 -0.67
CA VAL A 149 20.61 -16.36 -0.82
C VAL A 149 20.62 -17.12 0.48
N THR A 150 19.44 -17.36 1.07
CA THR A 150 19.34 -17.90 2.44
C THR A 150 19.89 -19.33 2.58
N TYR A 151 19.95 -20.12 1.51
CA TYR A 151 20.54 -21.46 1.56
C TYR A 151 22.07 -21.47 1.42
N HIS A 152 22.76 -20.36 1.14
CA HIS A 152 24.23 -20.41 1.07
C HIS A 152 24.83 -20.72 2.45
N ASN A 153 25.89 -21.54 2.49
CA ASN A 153 26.54 -21.94 3.74
C ASN A 153 26.96 -20.72 4.59
N ASP A 154 27.56 -19.69 3.99
CA ASP A 154 27.98 -18.47 4.68
C ASP A 154 26.80 -17.76 5.39
N TYR A 155 25.62 -17.79 4.75
CA TYR A 155 24.40 -17.24 5.34
C TYR A 155 23.94 -18.10 6.53
N ILE A 156 23.92 -19.42 6.34
CA ILE A 156 23.55 -20.40 7.39
C ILE A 156 24.51 -20.34 8.58
N GLU A 157 25.81 -20.17 8.33
CA GLU A 157 26.82 -20.07 9.37
C GLU A 157 26.61 -18.81 10.22
N SER A 158 26.24 -17.69 9.59
CA SER A 158 25.84 -16.46 10.30
C SER A 158 24.58 -16.70 11.15
N VAL A 159 23.60 -17.44 10.64
CA VAL A 159 22.39 -17.82 11.39
C VAL A 159 22.74 -18.73 12.58
N TRP A 160 23.66 -19.67 12.41
CA TRP A 160 24.17 -20.51 13.50
C TRP A 160 24.86 -19.69 14.59
N TRP A 161 25.67 -18.70 14.20
CA TRP A 161 26.25 -17.75 15.14
C TRP A 161 25.16 -17.04 15.95
N ALA A 162 24.10 -16.54 15.31
CA ALA A 162 23.01 -15.87 16.00
C ALA A 162 22.31 -16.79 17.01
N LEU A 163 22.03 -18.05 16.63
CA LEU A 163 21.44 -19.04 17.52
C LEU A 163 22.35 -19.36 18.71
N LYS A 164 23.67 -19.48 18.48
CA LYS A 164 24.67 -19.69 19.53
C LYS A 164 24.75 -18.51 20.49
N GLU A 165 24.64 -17.27 20.02
CA GLU A 165 24.60 -16.09 20.89
C GLU A 165 23.31 -16.05 21.72
N MET A 166 22.16 -16.40 21.14
CA MET A 166 20.91 -16.54 21.90
C MET A 166 20.98 -17.66 22.94
N TRP A 167 21.65 -18.78 22.61
CA TRP A 167 21.93 -19.87 23.55
C TRP A 167 22.77 -19.40 24.73
N LYS A 168 23.88 -18.69 24.48
CA LYS A 168 24.75 -18.12 25.53
C LYS A 168 24.00 -17.16 26.45
N LYS A 169 23.02 -16.42 25.92
CA LYS A 169 22.14 -15.50 26.69
C LYS A 169 21.00 -16.22 27.42
N GLY A 170 20.84 -17.54 27.30
CA GLY A 170 19.74 -18.29 27.90
C GLY A 170 18.37 -17.94 27.31
N LEU A 171 18.35 -17.49 26.06
CA LEU A 171 17.14 -17.15 25.31
C LEU A 171 16.64 -18.32 24.45
N LEU A 172 17.55 -19.16 23.94
CA LEU A 172 17.20 -20.37 23.19
C LEU A 172 17.02 -21.56 24.13
N TYR A 173 15.86 -22.21 24.10
CA TYR A 173 15.56 -23.35 25.00
C TYR A 173 14.60 -24.38 24.38
N GLU A 174 14.71 -25.64 24.82
CA GLU A 174 13.77 -26.72 24.50
C GLU A 174 12.57 -26.67 25.46
N GLY A 175 11.35 -26.73 24.93
CA GLY A 175 10.12 -26.72 25.71
C GLY A 175 9.07 -27.68 25.18
N HIS A 176 8.26 -28.25 26.08
CA HIS A 176 7.06 -29.01 25.73
C HIS A 176 5.83 -28.11 25.88
N LYS A 177 5.23 -27.71 24.76
CA LYS A 177 4.06 -26.82 24.75
C LYS A 177 3.00 -27.32 23.79
N VAL A 178 1.75 -26.96 24.06
CA VAL A 178 0.65 -27.10 23.10
C VAL A 178 0.74 -25.94 22.12
N MET A 179 0.88 -26.25 20.84
CA MET A 179 1.08 -25.23 19.79
C MET A 179 0.18 -25.49 18.58
N PRO A 180 -0.12 -24.46 17.78
CA PRO A 180 -0.74 -24.63 16.47
C PRO A 180 0.09 -25.57 15.59
N TYR A 181 -0.55 -26.63 15.11
CA TYR A 181 0.06 -27.72 14.37
C TYR A 181 -0.72 -28.00 13.10
N CYS A 182 0.00 -28.12 11.99
CA CYS A 182 -0.59 -28.50 10.72
C CYS A 182 -0.44 -30.01 10.52
N PRO A 183 -1.52 -30.81 10.67
CA PRO A 183 -1.44 -32.27 10.55
C PRO A 183 -1.05 -32.74 9.15
N ARG A 184 -1.38 -31.96 8.12
CA ARG A 184 -0.95 -32.22 6.74
C ARG A 184 0.55 -31.97 6.55
N CYS A 185 1.06 -30.84 7.04
CA CYS A 185 2.47 -30.48 6.89
C CYS A 185 3.37 -31.18 7.92
N GLY A 186 2.80 -31.78 8.96
CA GLY A 186 3.56 -32.49 9.98
C GLY A 186 4.41 -31.59 10.88
N THR A 187 4.09 -30.29 10.98
CA THR A 187 4.93 -29.31 11.70
C THR A 187 4.09 -28.32 12.51
N ALA A 188 4.68 -27.82 13.60
CA ALA A 188 4.14 -26.69 14.34
C ALA A 188 4.36 -25.39 13.56
N LEU A 189 3.52 -24.40 13.83
CA LEU A 189 3.56 -23.06 13.25
C LEU A 189 3.67 -22.02 14.37
N SER A 190 4.36 -20.92 14.08
CA SER A 190 4.48 -19.79 15.00
C SER A 190 3.17 -18.98 15.09
N SER A 191 3.02 -18.17 16.14
CA SER A 191 1.84 -17.30 16.31
C SER A 191 1.64 -16.32 15.15
N HIS A 192 2.73 -15.80 14.58
CA HIS A 192 2.67 -14.83 13.50
C HIS A 192 2.35 -15.49 12.14
N GLU A 193 2.72 -16.75 11.92
CA GLU A 193 2.20 -17.56 10.80
C GLU A 193 0.70 -17.87 10.95
N VAL A 194 0.27 -18.22 12.17
CA VAL A 194 -1.14 -18.56 12.46
C VAL A 194 -2.05 -17.35 12.26
N ALA A 195 -1.60 -16.16 12.67
CA ALA A 195 -2.31 -14.90 12.47
C ALA A 195 -2.63 -14.58 11.00
N GLN A 196 -1.85 -15.14 10.05
CA GLN A 196 -2.07 -14.96 8.61
C GLN A 196 -3.14 -15.89 8.02
N GLY A 197 -3.56 -16.93 8.76
CA GLY A 197 -4.38 -18.03 8.24
C GLY A 197 -5.83 -18.11 8.76
N TYR A 198 -6.34 -17.08 9.44
CA TYR A 198 -7.71 -17.10 9.97
C TYR A 198 -8.78 -17.07 8.88
N LYS A 199 -9.83 -17.88 9.05
CA LYS A 199 -11.00 -17.95 8.16
C LYS A 199 -12.27 -18.15 8.96
N ASP A 200 -13.37 -17.56 8.50
CA ASP A 200 -14.68 -17.79 9.09
C ASP A 200 -15.23 -19.16 8.65
N VAL A 201 -15.55 -20.01 9.63
CA VAL A 201 -16.05 -21.37 9.43
C VAL A 201 -17.29 -21.62 10.28
N LYS A 202 -18.19 -22.49 9.77
CA LYS A 202 -19.35 -22.96 10.52
C LYS A 202 -19.03 -24.31 11.16
N ASP A 203 -18.70 -24.29 12.44
CA ASP A 203 -18.39 -25.50 13.21
C ASP A 203 -19.58 -25.99 14.04
N LEU A 204 -19.63 -27.31 14.24
CA LEU A 204 -20.60 -27.93 15.13
C LEU A 204 -20.09 -27.80 16.57
N THR A 205 -20.84 -27.08 17.39
CA THR A 205 -20.60 -26.97 18.84
C THR A 205 -21.55 -27.90 19.59
N CYS A 206 -21.20 -28.26 20.82
CA CYS A 206 -22.07 -29.04 21.67
C CYS A 206 -21.94 -28.69 23.14
N ILE A 207 -23.00 -28.96 23.89
CA ILE A 207 -23.02 -28.96 25.35
C ILE A 207 -23.10 -30.41 25.80
N ALA A 208 -22.08 -30.88 26.51
CA ALA A 208 -22.00 -32.24 27.04
C ALA A 208 -22.41 -32.28 28.52
N LYS A 209 -23.05 -33.39 28.91
CA LYS A 209 -23.53 -33.67 30.27
C LYS A 209 -22.51 -34.53 31.01
N PHE A 210 -21.88 -33.98 32.04
CA PHE A 210 -20.91 -34.68 32.88
C PHE A 210 -21.55 -35.09 34.20
N LYS A 211 -21.81 -36.39 34.39
CA LYS A 211 -22.51 -36.90 35.56
C LYS A 211 -21.63 -36.80 36.82
N VAL A 212 -22.16 -36.25 37.91
CA VAL A 212 -21.46 -36.18 39.20
C VAL A 212 -21.39 -37.57 39.84
N VAL A 213 -20.24 -37.95 40.40
CA VAL A 213 -20.07 -39.28 40.99
C VAL A 213 -20.99 -39.46 42.20
N GLY A 214 -21.85 -40.48 42.15
CA GLY A 214 -22.75 -40.81 43.25
C GLY A 214 -24.00 -39.93 43.38
N GLU A 215 -24.21 -39.00 42.45
CA GLU A 215 -25.37 -38.09 42.43
C GLU A 215 -26.08 -38.12 41.08
N ASP A 216 -27.40 -37.91 41.07
CA ASP A 216 -28.19 -37.82 39.84
C ASP A 216 -28.32 -36.37 39.36
N LYS A 217 -27.16 -35.79 39.05
CA LYS A 217 -27.03 -34.44 38.49
C LYS A 217 -25.84 -34.34 37.53
N TYR A 218 -25.93 -33.43 36.59
CA TYR A 218 -24.95 -33.27 35.52
C TYR A 218 -24.39 -31.85 35.47
N ILE A 219 -23.07 -31.75 35.28
CA ILE A 219 -22.40 -30.49 35.00
C ILE A 219 -22.42 -30.27 33.48
N LEU A 220 -22.89 -29.11 33.02
CA LEU A 220 -22.97 -28.80 31.60
C LEU A 220 -21.71 -28.03 31.17
N ALA A 221 -20.93 -28.60 30.25
CA ALA A 221 -19.78 -27.92 29.65
C ALA A 221 -19.95 -27.78 28.14
N TRP A 222 -19.64 -26.59 27.63
CA TRP A 222 -19.74 -26.26 26.21
C TRP A 222 -18.38 -26.36 25.51
N THR A 223 -18.39 -26.77 24.24
CA THR A 223 -17.19 -26.81 23.39
C THR A 223 -17.52 -26.54 21.93
N THR A 224 -16.62 -25.83 21.25
CA THR A 224 -16.61 -25.67 19.79
C THR A 224 -15.84 -26.78 19.08
N THR A 225 -15.16 -27.66 19.83
CA THR A 225 -14.33 -28.74 19.31
C THR A 225 -14.72 -30.10 19.89
N PRO A 226 -15.87 -30.69 19.49
CA PRO A 226 -16.33 -31.98 19.99
C PRO A 226 -15.28 -33.10 19.93
N TRP A 227 -14.42 -33.08 18.91
CA TRP A 227 -13.31 -34.04 18.76
C TRP A 227 -12.31 -34.11 19.93
N THR A 228 -12.28 -33.10 20.79
CA THR A 228 -11.41 -33.07 21.98
C THR A 228 -12.03 -33.76 23.21
N LEU A 229 -13.36 -33.99 23.22
CA LEU A 229 -14.09 -34.61 24.33
C LEU A 229 -13.64 -36.03 24.71
N PRO A 230 -13.21 -36.90 23.76
CA PRO A 230 -12.58 -38.17 24.11
C PRO A 230 -11.38 -38.05 25.06
N SER A 231 -10.71 -36.89 25.05
CA SER A 231 -9.52 -36.59 25.87
C SER A 231 -9.81 -35.65 27.03
N ASN A 232 -11.07 -35.50 27.43
CA ASN A 232 -11.42 -34.71 28.61
C ASN A 232 -10.83 -35.33 29.89
N LEU A 233 -10.20 -34.50 30.74
CA LEU A 233 -9.62 -34.92 32.02
C LEU A 233 -10.02 -34.05 33.21
N ALA A 234 -10.59 -32.86 33.00
CA ALA A 234 -11.13 -32.03 34.07
C ALA A 234 -12.28 -31.14 33.56
N LEU A 235 -13.02 -30.52 34.48
CA LEU A 235 -13.91 -29.40 34.18
C LEU A 235 -13.37 -28.16 34.90
N CYS A 236 -13.38 -27.00 34.25
CA CYS A 236 -12.81 -25.79 34.80
C CYS A 236 -13.89 -24.74 35.06
N VAL A 237 -13.85 -24.15 36.26
CA VAL A 237 -14.74 -23.08 36.71
C VAL A 237 -13.96 -21.89 37.25
N ASN A 238 -14.55 -20.70 37.20
CA ASN A 238 -14.00 -19.56 37.91
C ASN A 238 -14.58 -19.52 39.33
N LYS A 239 -13.71 -19.55 40.35
CA LYS A 239 -14.13 -19.55 41.76
C LYS A 239 -14.91 -18.30 42.17
N ALA A 240 -14.72 -17.17 41.45
CA ALA A 240 -15.38 -15.90 41.75
C ALA A 240 -16.84 -15.85 41.30
N TYR A 241 -17.19 -16.64 40.27
CA TYR A 241 -18.52 -16.63 39.69
C TYR A 241 -19.54 -17.44 40.50
N THR A 242 -20.81 -17.18 40.21
CA THR A 242 -21.94 -17.83 40.85
C THR A 242 -22.52 -18.86 39.90
N TYR A 243 -22.76 -20.07 40.42
CA TYR A 243 -23.29 -21.21 39.71
C TYR A 243 -24.63 -21.62 40.32
N VAL A 244 -25.43 -22.31 39.52
CA VAL A 244 -26.76 -22.77 39.92
C VAL A 244 -26.90 -24.26 39.64
N GLU A 245 -27.57 -24.96 40.54
CA GLU A 245 -28.17 -26.27 40.28
C GLU A 245 -29.64 -26.05 39.94
N VAL A 246 -30.07 -26.55 38.79
CA VAL A 246 -31.43 -26.38 38.29
C VAL A 246 -32.04 -27.72 37.93
N LYS A 247 -33.32 -27.89 38.25
CA LYS A 247 -34.11 -29.05 37.86
C LYS A 247 -34.88 -28.69 36.60
N ALA A 248 -34.45 -29.21 35.45
CA ALA A 248 -35.03 -28.89 34.15
C ALA A 248 -35.94 -30.03 33.65
N ASN A 249 -37.10 -29.68 33.09
CA ASN A 249 -37.96 -30.63 32.39
C ASN A 249 -37.51 -30.79 30.94
N ILE A 250 -36.82 -31.90 30.64
CA ILE A 250 -36.35 -32.26 29.30
C ILE A 250 -37.32 -33.19 28.55
N GLY A 251 -38.45 -33.53 29.16
CA GLY A 251 -39.54 -34.28 28.54
C GLY A 251 -40.50 -33.37 27.76
N THR A 252 -41.61 -33.93 27.31
CA THR A 252 -42.73 -33.13 26.76
C THR A 252 -43.64 -32.68 27.89
N ASP A 253 -44.55 -31.73 27.62
CA ASP A 253 -45.57 -31.32 28.59
C ASP A 253 -46.45 -32.50 29.05
N ASP A 254 -46.66 -33.49 28.16
CA ASP A 254 -47.46 -34.69 28.43
C ASP A 254 -46.66 -35.80 29.15
N GLU A 255 -45.34 -35.86 28.97
CA GLU A 255 -44.44 -36.83 29.60
C GLU A 255 -43.19 -36.14 30.19
N PRO A 256 -43.31 -35.50 31.37
CA PRO A 256 -42.21 -34.72 31.93
C PRO A 256 -41.08 -35.62 32.46
N ILE A 257 -39.85 -35.29 32.07
CA ILE A 257 -38.63 -35.95 32.51
C ILE A 257 -37.74 -34.88 33.13
N TYR A 258 -37.41 -35.03 34.41
CA TYR A 258 -36.60 -34.04 35.12
C TYR A 258 -35.16 -34.50 35.28
N GLU A 259 -34.22 -33.66 34.85
CA GLU A 259 -32.78 -33.81 35.11
C GLU A 259 -32.25 -32.59 35.87
N ASN A 260 -31.25 -32.79 36.74
CA ASN A 260 -30.59 -31.70 37.45
C ASN A 260 -29.31 -31.27 36.72
N TYR A 261 -29.15 -29.98 36.47
CA TYR A 261 -28.02 -29.39 35.75
C TYR A 261 -27.27 -28.35 36.57
N ILE A 262 -25.95 -28.34 36.43
CA ILE A 262 -25.07 -27.31 36.99
C ILE A 262 -24.44 -26.50 35.88
N LEU A 263 -24.60 -25.18 35.94
CA LEU A 263 -24.03 -24.19 35.02
C LEU A 263 -23.92 -22.80 35.68
N ALA A 264 -23.25 -21.86 35.03
CA ALA A 264 -23.16 -20.50 35.53
C ALA A 264 -24.53 -19.81 35.52
N LYS A 265 -24.83 -19.06 36.59
CA LYS A 265 -26.13 -18.38 36.76
C LYS A 265 -26.45 -17.45 35.60
N ASP A 266 -25.45 -16.68 35.17
CA ASP A 266 -25.62 -15.62 34.17
C ASP A 266 -25.89 -16.18 32.75
N LEU A 267 -25.56 -17.45 32.52
CA LEU A 267 -25.77 -18.14 31.24
C LEU A 267 -27.01 -19.06 31.25
N LEU A 268 -27.73 -19.13 32.37
CA LEU A 268 -28.85 -20.04 32.57
C LEU A 268 -29.94 -19.89 31.49
N THR A 269 -30.39 -18.66 31.26
CA THR A 269 -31.45 -18.37 30.27
C THR A 269 -30.99 -18.68 28.85
N ASN A 270 -29.72 -18.45 28.52
CA ASN A 270 -29.17 -18.70 27.19
C ASN A 270 -29.01 -20.20 26.90
N VAL A 271 -28.62 -20.98 27.91
CA VAL A 271 -28.42 -22.42 27.78
C VAL A 271 -29.74 -23.19 27.76
N LEU A 272 -30.64 -22.90 28.71
CA LEU A 272 -31.93 -23.62 28.80
C LEU A 272 -33.00 -23.09 27.84
N LYS A 273 -32.86 -21.85 27.33
CA LYS A 273 -33.80 -21.24 26.37
C LYS A 273 -35.25 -21.37 26.87
N GLU A 274 -36.09 -22.10 26.15
CA GLU A 274 -37.51 -22.31 26.47
C GLU A 274 -37.78 -23.53 27.38
N THR A 275 -36.75 -24.31 27.74
CA THR A 275 -36.88 -25.47 28.62
C THR A 275 -37.37 -25.05 30.00
N PRO A 276 -38.50 -25.56 30.52
CA PRO A 276 -38.97 -25.23 31.86
C PRO A 276 -37.99 -25.73 32.94
N TYR A 277 -37.67 -24.89 33.92
CA TYR A 277 -36.77 -25.26 35.01
C TYR A 277 -37.14 -24.60 36.35
N GLU A 278 -36.65 -25.21 37.43
CA GLU A 278 -36.67 -24.67 38.79
C GLU A 278 -35.24 -24.57 39.32
N ILE A 279 -34.87 -23.44 39.95
CA ILE A 279 -33.56 -23.30 40.60
C ILE A 279 -33.61 -24.01 41.96
N VAL A 280 -32.79 -25.06 42.10
CA VAL A 280 -32.71 -25.87 43.32
C VAL A 280 -31.77 -25.23 44.33
N LYS A 281 -30.60 -24.76 43.87
CA LYS A 281 -29.58 -24.15 44.73
C LYS A 281 -28.73 -23.16 43.93
N GLU A 282 -28.32 -22.07 44.57
CA GLU A 282 -27.24 -21.20 44.08
C GLU A 282 -26.02 -21.31 44.99
N PHE A 283 -24.82 -21.26 44.40
CA PHE A 283 -23.57 -21.39 45.14
C PHE A 283 -22.39 -20.72 44.41
N LYS A 284 -21.29 -20.51 45.13
CA LYS A 284 -20.06 -19.97 44.53
C LYS A 284 -19.24 -21.06 43.85
N GLY A 285 -18.47 -20.70 42.82
CA GLY A 285 -17.58 -21.63 42.12
C GLY A 285 -16.58 -22.34 43.06
N THR A 286 -16.22 -21.72 44.18
CA THR A 286 -15.42 -22.35 45.25
C THR A 286 -16.03 -23.64 45.80
N GLU A 287 -17.37 -23.77 45.82
CA GLU A 287 -18.07 -24.96 46.31
C GLU A 287 -18.01 -26.13 45.31
N LEU A 288 -17.73 -25.87 44.02
CA LEU A 288 -17.60 -26.91 43.00
C LEU A 288 -16.18 -27.49 42.93
N LEU A 289 -15.18 -26.82 43.49
CA LEU A 289 -13.78 -27.27 43.36
C LEU A 289 -13.57 -28.64 44.01
N GLY A 290 -12.98 -29.57 43.26
CA GLY A 290 -12.75 -30.94 43.68
C GLY A 290 -13.94 -31.88 43.51
N THR A 291 -15.11 -31.40 43.06
CA THR A 291 -16.26 -32.27 42.74
C THR A 291 -15.85 -33.28 41.67
N LYS A 292 -16.06 -34.57 41.96
CA LYS A 292 -15.74 -35.67 41.05
C LYS A 292 -16.90 -35.93 40.09
N TYR A 293 -16.57 -36.21 38.83
CA TYR A 293 -17.55 -36.59 37.81
C TYR A 293 -17.13 -37.89 37.12
N GLU A 294 -18.10 -38.63 36.56
CA GLU A 294 -17.85 -39.84 35.79
C GLU A 294 -17.20 -39.49 34.45
N GLN A 295 -16.23 -40.31 34.01
CA GLN A 295 -15.59 -40.13 32.71
C GLN A 295 -16.64 -40.03 31.57
N LEU A 296 -16.55 -38.94 30.77
CA LEU A 296 -17.53 -38.67 29.71
C LEU A 296 -17.50 -39.76 28.63
N MET A 297 -16.31 -40.14 28.16
CA MET A 297 -16.11 -41.14 27.12
C MET A 297 -15.01 -42.12 27.55
N PRO A 298 -15.22 -43.44 27.48
CA PRO A 298 -14.35 -44.44 28.10
C PRO A 298 -13.09 -44.75 27.28
N PHE A 299 -12.45 -43.74 26.68
CA PHE A 299 -11.30 -43.91 25.77
C PHE A 299 -9.97 -43.50 26.41
N ALA A 300 -9.95 -42.42 27.20
CA ALA A 300 -8.74 -41.99 27.89
C ALA A 300 -8.39 -42.94 29.03
N LYS A 301 -7.21 -43.56 28.95
CA LYS A 301 -6.61 -44.29 30.07
C LYS A 301 -5.74 -43.32 30.87
N VAL A 302 -6.07 -43.14 32.14
CA VAL A 302 -5.45 -42.12 32.97
C VAL A 302 -4.72 -42.76 34.14
N ASP A 303 -3.45 -42.41 34.30
CA ASP A 303 -2.67 -42.65 35.51
C ASP A 303 -2.47 -41.31 36.23
N GLY A 304 -2.97 -41.18 37.47
CA GLY A 304 -2.95 -39.95 38.24
C GLY A 304 -4.31 -39.24 38.39
N LYS A 305 -4.27 -37.94 38.67
CA LYS A 305 -5.46 -37.13 39.03
C LYS A 305 -6.24 -36.73 37.77
N ALA A 306 -7.54 -37.04 37.73
CA ALA A 306 -8.46 -36.59 36.68
C ALA A 306 -9.92 -36.64 37.15
N PHE A 307 -10.81 -36.25 36.23
CA PHE A 307 -12.27 -36.27 36.34
C PHE A 307 -12.79 -35.53 37.56
N GLU A 308 -12.27 -34.31 37.76
CA GLU A 308 -12.68 -33.40 38.81
C GLU A 308 -12.85 -31.97 38.29
N VAL A 309 -13.60 -31.18 39.04
CA VAL A 309 -13.74 -29.75 38.80
C VAL A 309 -12.54 -29.00 39.40
N ILE A 310 -11.89 -28.17 38.59
CA ILE A 310 -10.72 -27.36 38.93
C ILE A 310 -10.99 -25.87 38.70
N HIS A 311 -10.07 -25.04 39.16
CA HIS A 311 -10.14 -23.59 39.01
C HIS A 311 -9.27 -23.08 37.86
N GLY A 312 -9.81 -22.15 37.07
CA GLY A 312 -9.06 -21.32 36.12
C GLY A 312 -9.65 -19.92 36.00
N ASP A 313 -8.79 -18.91 36.01
CA ASP A 313 -9.18 -17.49 35.97
C ASP A 313 -9.63 -17.03 34.57
N TYR A 314 -9.26 -17.76 33.51
CA TYR A 314 -9.60 -17.45 32.12
C TYR A 314 -11.04 -17.81 31.73
N VAL A 315 -11.74 -18.59 32.56
CA VAL A 315 -13.15 -18.93 32.32
C VAL A 315 -14.00 -17.67 32.40
N THR A 316 -14.82 -17.41 31.39
CA THR A 316 -15.73 -16.26 31.30
C THR A 316 -17.20 -16.70 31.42
N ILE A 317 -18.09 -15.71 31.53
CA ILE A 317 -19.56 -15.85 31.56
C ILE A 317 -20.24 -15.17 30.36
N GLU A 318 -19.47 -14.89 29.31
CA GLU A 318 -19.98 -14.23 28.10
C GLU A 318 -20.73 -15.22 27.20
N ASP A 319 -20.19 -16.43 27.02
CA ASP A 319 -20.72 -17.46 26.13
C ASP A 319 -20.60 -18.87 26.75
N GLY A 320 -21.29 -19.84 26.15
CA GLY A 320 -21.26 -21.26 26.57
C GLY A 320 -22.06 -21.53 27.85
N THR A 321 -21.46 -22.23 28.81
CA THR A 321 -22.10 -22.62 30.09
C THR A 321 -21.42 -22.04 31.32
N GLY A 322 -20.32 -21.30 31.15
CA GLY A 322 -19.45 -20.85 32.23
C GLY A 322 -18.66 -21.99 32.91
N ILE A 323 -18.63 -23.16 32.28
CA ILE A 323 -17.86 -24.35 32.67
C ILE A 323 -17.17 -24.88 31.42
N VAL A 324 -15.84 -24.98 31.47
CA VAL A 324 -15.02 -25.35 30.31
C VAL A 324 -14.53 -26.79 30.49
N HIS A 325 -14.65 -27.64 29.47
CA HIS A 325 -14.01 -28.95 29.52
C HIS A 325 -12.52 -28.80 29.28
N ILE A 326 -11.69 -29.55 30.01
CA ILE A 326 -10.24 -29.47 29.90
C ILE A 326 -9.71 -30.72 29.19
N ALA A 327 -9.03 -30.52 28.06
CA ALA A 327 -8.28 -31.53 27.33
C ALA A 327 -6.81 -31.07 27.19
N PRO A 328 -5.91 -31.41 28.13
CA PRO A 328 -4.60 -30.78 28.29
C PRO A 328 -3.66 -30.83 27.07
N ALA A 329 -3.90 -31.75 26.13
CA ALA A 329 -3.13 -31.88 24.90
C ALA A 329 -3.53 -30.88 23.80
N TYR A 330 -4.73 -30.28 23.85
CA TYR A 330 -5.32 -29.58 22.70
C TYR A 330 -5.73 -28.13 22.96
N GLY A 331 -5.34 -27.57 24.11
CA GLY A 331 -5.44 -26.14 24.41
C GLY A 331 -4.24 -25.69 25.23
N GLU A 332 -3.73 -24.49 24.98
CA GLU A 332 -2.63 -23.93 25.76
C GLU A 332 -3.07 -23.62 27.20
N ASP A 333 -4.20 -22.93 27.36
CA ASP A 333 -4.82 -22.66 28.66
C ASP A 333 -5.18 -23.96 29.39
N ASP A 334 -5.75 -24.94 28.66
CA ASP A 334 -6.06 -26.27 29.18
C ASP A 334 -4.81 -26.96 29.75
N SER A 335 -3.69 -26.90 29.01
CA SER A 335 -2.43 -27.49 29.43
C SER A 335 -1.87 -26.81 30.68
N LEU A 336 -1.90 -25.47 30.71
CA LEU A 336 -1.42 -24.66 31.84
C LEU A 336 -2.26 -24.91 33.10
N VAL A 337 -3.59 -24.84 33.00
CA VAL A 337 -4.49 -25.00 34.14
C VAL A 337 -4.47 -26.44 34.66
N ALA A 338 -4.38 -27.44 33.78
CA ALA A 338 -4.22 -28.83 34.16
C ALA A 338 -2.92 -29.06 34.93
N LYS A 339 -1.79 -28.51 34.44
CA LYS A 339 -0.50 -28.61 35.10
C LYS A 339 -0.50 -27.95 36.48
N GLN A 340 -1.09 -26.75 36.60
CA GLN A 340 -1.20 -26.04 37.88
C GLN A 340 -2.00 -26.81 38.93
N ASN A 341 -3.00 -27.59 38.50
CA ASN A 341 -3.89 -28.37 39.38
C ASN A 341 -3.46 -29.84 39.53
N GLY A 342 -2.34 -30.24 38.91
CA GLY A 342 -1.80 -31.60 38.94
C GLY A 342 -2.65 -32.64 38.20
N ILE A 343 -3.45 -32.20 37.22
CA ILE A 343 -4.25 -33.09 36.36
C ILE A 343 -3.33 -33.84 35.40
N ALA A 344 -3.62 -35.12 35.16
CA ALA A 344 -2.89 -35.98 34.24
C ALA A 344 -2.92 -35.44 32.80
N PHE A 345 -2.07 -36.00 31.95
CA PHE A 345 -1.94 -35.61 30.55
C PHE A 345 -2.19 -36.81 29.65
N VAL A 346 -3.11 -36.67 28.68
CA VAL A 346 -3.45 -37.72 27.71
C VAL A 346 -3.54 -37.10 26.32
N ASN A 347 -2.95 -37.77 25.33
CA ASN A 347 -3.06 -37.44 23.91
C ASN A 347 -3.59 -38.66 23.14
N LEU A 348 -4.78 -38.56 22.55
CA LEU A 348 -5.44 -39.60 21.76
C LEU A 348 -5.41 -39.33 20.25
N VAL A 349 -4.50 -38.45 19.81
CA VAL A 349 -4.42 -38.02 18.40
C VAL A 349 -2.99 -38.18 17.93
N ASP A 350 -2.81 -38.82 16.77
CA ASP A 350 -1.50 -39.01 16.16
C ASP A 350 -0.98 -37.73 15.48
N LYS A 351 0.26 -37.79 14.99
CA LYS A 351 0.90 -36.66 14.29
C LYS A 351 0.24 -36.32 12.93
N SER A 352 -0.62 -37.18 12.41
CA SER A 352 -1.38 -36.93 11.19
C SER A 352 -2.77 -36.33 11.48
N GLY A 353 -3.05 -35.99 12.74
CA GLY A 353 -4.31 -35.42 13.18
C GLY A 353 -5.46 -36.43 13.17
N LYS A 354 -5.15 -37.73 13.27
CA LYS A 354 -6.13 -38.82 13.30
C LYS A 354 -6.21 -39.42 14.70
N PHE A 355 -7.38 -39.96 15.05
CA PHE A 355 -7.52 -40.66 16.32
C PHE A 355 -6.68 -41.93 16.35
N VAL A 356 -6.03 -42.18 17.50
CA VAL A 356 -5.27 -43.41 17.77
C VAL A 356 -6.19 -44.64 17.89
N PRO A 357 -5.67 -45.88 17.76
CA PRO A 357 -6.47 -47.10 17.82
C PRO A 357 -7.34 -47.25 19.08
N GLU A 358 -6.94 -46.65 20.19
CA GLU A 358 -7.67 -46.65 21.47
C GLU A 358 -9.04 -45.95 21.41
N VAL A 359 -9.25 -45.07 20.43
CA VAL A 359 -10.55 -44.41 20.20
C VAL A 359 -11.33 -45.22 19.14
N GLU A 360 -11.73 -46.44 19.52
CA GLU A 360 -12.23 -47.48 18.60
C GLU A 360 -13.25 -47.01 17.55
N PRO A 361 -14.28 -46.18 17.87
CA PRO A 361 -15.29 -45.78 16.86
C PRO A 361 -14.74 -44.90 15.73
N TRP A 362 -13.60 -44.24 15.95
CA TRP A 362 -13.04 -43.25 15.04
C TRP A 362 -11.55 -43.46 14.73
N ALA A 363 -10.98 -44.59 15.14
CA ALA A 363 -9.58 -44.93 14.93
C ALA A 363 -9.15 -44.71 13.46
N GLY A 364 -8.06 -43.97 13.25
CA GLY A 364 -7.51 -43.65 11.94
C GLY A 364 -8.28 -42.60 11.13
N ARG A 365 -9.39 -42.04 11.65
CA ARG A 365 -10.13 -40.94 11.02
C ARG A 365 -9.61 -39.60 11.48
N PHE A 366 -9.66 -38.60 10.59
CA PHE A 366 -9.27 -37.23 10.92
C PHE A 366 -10.22 -36.64 11.97
N VAL A 367 -9.67 -36.01 13.00
CA VAL A 367 -10.41 -35.67 14.23
C VAL A 367 -11.61 -34.76 13.96
N ARG A 368 -11.46 -33.73 13.12
CA ARG A 368 -12.54 -32.77 12.84
C ARG A 368 -13.70 -33.39 12.07
N ASP A 369 -13.43 -34.37 11.21
CA ASP A 369 -14.44 -35.08 10.43
C ASP A 369 -15.33 -35.97 11.31
N CYS A 370 -14.94 -36.17 12.58
CA CYS A 370 -15.66 -36.98 13.54
C CYS A 370 -16.57 -36.16 14.47
N ASN A 371 -16.58 -34.82 14.37
CA ASN A 371 -17.36 -33.96 15.27
C ASN A 371 -18.86 -34.33 15.32
N GLU A 372 -19.46 -34.63 14.16
CA GLU A 372 -20.87 -35.02 14.09
C GLU A 372 -21.12 -36.41 14.70
N ASP A 373 -20.22 -37.36 14.45
CA ASP A 373 -20.31 -38.72 14.97
C ASP A 373 -20.12 -38.76 16.48
N ILE A 374 -19.24 -37.90 17.02
CA ILE A 374 -19.06 -37.73 18.47
C ILE A 374 -20.32 -37.17 19.11
N CYS A 375 -20.97 -36.18 18.48
CA CYS A 375 -22.25 -35.68 18.97
C CYS A 375 -23.35 -36.75 18.92
N LYS A 376 -23.38 -37.61 17.90
CA LYS A 376 -24.30 -38.76 17.83
C LYS A 376 -24.03 -39.75 18.96
N TRP A 377 -22.77 -40.10 19.19
CA TRP A 377 -22.36 -40.98 20.28
C TRP A 377 -22.81 -40.43 21.64
N LEU A 378 -22.59 -39.13 21.88
CA LEU A 378 -23.05 -38.47 23.11
C LEU A 378 -24.58 -38.55 23.26
N ALA A 379 -25.34 -38.36 22.17
CA ALA A 379 -26.80 -38.45 22.21
C ALA A 379 -27.29 -39.88 22.51
N GLU A 380 -26.73 -40.89 21.85
CA GLU A 380 -27.06 -42.31 22.04
C GLU A 380 -26.79 -42.79 23.47
N HIS A 381 -25.81 -42.20 24.14
CA HIS A 381 -25.45 -42.51 25.54
C HIS A 381 -26.09 -41.56 26.55
N GLY A 382 -27.01 -40.69 26.12
CA GLY A 382 -27.70 -39.74 27.01
C GLY A 382 -26.77 -38.70 27.65
N LYS A 383 -25.63 -38.39 27.01
CA LYS A 383 -24.59 -37.45 27.47
C LYS A 383 -24.55 -36.14 26.66
N LEU A 384 -25.39 -35.98 25.64
CA LEU A 384 -25.56 -34.72 24.91
C LEU A 384 -26.70 -33.91 25.52
N PHE A 385 -26.49 -32.61 25.77
CA PHE A 385 -27.55 -31.68 26.14
C PHE A 385 -28.07 -30.94 24.91
N ALA A 386 -27.18 -30.28 24.17
CA ALA A 386 -27.53 -29.52 22.96
C ALA A 386 -26.38 -29.55 21.94
N LYS A 387 -26.70 -29.31 20.67
CA LYS A 387 -25.73 -29.08 19.60
C LYS A 387 -26.23 -27.99 18.66
N GLU A 388 -25.33 -27.15 18.16
CA GLU A 388 -25.66 -26.09 17.22
C GLU A 388 -24.49 -25.78 16.29
N LYS A 389 -24.79 -25.23 15.10
CA LYS A 389 -23.75 -24.74 14.19
C LYS A 389 -23.44 -23.30 14.53
N HIS A 390 -22.20 -23.02 14.88
CA HIS A 390 -21.70 -21.70 15.24
C HIS A 390 -20.74 -21.17 14.17
N LEU A 391 -20.90 -19.90 13.80
CA LEU A 391 -20.00 -19.23 12.85
C LEU A 391 -18.94 -18.46 13.64
N HIS A 392 -17.68 -18.85 13.49
CA HIS A 392 -16.55 -18.18 14.15
C HIS A 392 -15.31 -18.15 13.27
N SER A 393 -14.30 -17.38 13.67
CA SER A 393 -13.02 -17.35 12.98
C SER A 393 -12.09 -18.44 13.53
N TYR A 394 -11.59 -19.31 12.66
CA TYR A 394 -10.74 -20.45 13.04
C TYR A 394 -9.40 -20.43 12.28
N PRO A 395 -8.28 -20.78 12.96
CA PRO A 395 -6.96 -20.76 12.34
C PRO A 395 -6.76 -21.91 11.34
N HIS A 396 -6.32 -21.57 10.13
CA HIS A 396 -5.88 -22.52 9.11
C HIS A 396 -4.40 -22.32 8.82
N CYS A 397 -3.75 -23.34 8.26
CA CYS A 397 -2.39 -23.21 7.78
C CYS A 397 -2.34 -22.13 6.68
N TRP A 398 -1.51 -21.11 6.89
CA TRP A 398 -1.34 -19.98 5.98
C TRP A 398 -0.87 -20.35 4.56
N ARG A 399 -0.42 -21.60 4.34
CA ARG A 399 0.04 -22.10 3.04
C ARG A 399 -0.83 -23.18 2.42
N CYS A 400 -1.24 -24.19 3.20
CA CYS A 400 -1.96 -25.34 2.66
C CYS A 400 -3.46 -25.31 2.95
N ASP A 401 -3.94 -24.27 3.65
CA ASP A 401 -5.35 -24.04 4.01
C ASP A 401 -5.99 -25.11 4.91
N THR A 402 -5.22 -26.09 5.38
CA THR A 402 -5.70 -27.13 6.31
C THR A 402 -6.03 -26.51 7.67
N PRO A 403 -7.17 -26.82 8.30
CA PRO A 403 -7.47 -26.34 9.64
C PRO A 403 -6.39 -26.80 10.63
N LEU A 404 -5.90 -25.89 11.47
CA LEU A 404 -4.87 -26.20 12.46
C LEU A 404 -5.49 -26.91 13.66
N LEU A 405 -4.69 -27.75 14.29
CA LEU A 405 -4.97 -28.35 15.59
C LEU A 405 -3.99 -27.75 16.59
N TYR A 406 -4.44 -27.44 17.80
CA TYR A 406 -3.51 -27.26 18.90
C TYR A 406 -3.04 -28.65 19.33
N TYR A 407 -1.72 -28.87 19.36
CA TYR A 407 -1.14 -30.19 19.56
C TYR A 407 0.11 -30.11 20.45
N PRO A 408 0.34 -31.08 21.35
CA PRO A 408 1.47 -31.03 22.26
C PRO A 408 2.74 -31.47 21.55
N LYS A 409 3.80 -30.68 21.69
CA LYS A 409 5.05 -30.95 21.00
C LYS A 409 6.26 -30.42 21.75
N GLU A 410 7.34 -31.17 21.69
CA GLU A 410 8.69 -30.69 22.00
C GLU A 410 9.15 -29.78 20.86
N SER A 411 9.59 -28.57 21.19
CA SER A 411 10.03 -27.59 20.21
C SER A 411 11.08 -26.67 20.83
N TRP A 412 11.84 -26.02 19.97
CA TRP A 412 12.82 -25.01 20.35
C TRP A 412 12.21 -23.63 20.25
N PHE A 413 12.40 -22.85 21.31
CA PHE A 413 11.85 -21.51 21.45
C PHE A 413 12.95 -20.48 21.67
N VAL A 414 12.70 -19.28 21.16
CA VAL A 414 13.40 -18.07 21.63
C VAL A 414 12.49 -17.34 22.61
N ALA A 415 13.01 -17.06 23.81
CA ALA A 415 12.29 -16.50 24.95
C ALA A 415 11.92 -15.02 24.78
N MET A 416 11.13 -14.69 23.76
CA MET A 416 10.72 -13.31 23.42
C MET A 416 9.94 -12.62 24.54
N THR A 417 9.22 -13.38 25.37
CA THR A 417 8.51 -12.82 26.54
C THR A 417 9.43 -12.13 27.54
N LYS A 418 10.70 -12.57 27.65
CA LYS A 418 11.71 -11.93 28.49
C LYS A 418 12.20 -10.59 27.93
N LEU A 419 11.95 -10.32 26.64
CA LEU A 419 12.42 -9.14 25.90
C LEU A 419 11.27 -8.21 25.50
N ARG A 420 10.08 -8.38 26.05
CA ARG A 420 8.88 -7.61 25.68
C ARG A 420 9.13 -6.11 25.78
N ASP A 421 9.74 -5.66 26.87
CA ASP A 421 9.91 -4.23 27.15
C ASP A 421 10.96 -3.62 26.20
N GLU A 422 12.03 -4.35 25.91
CA GLU A 422 13.07 -3.99 24.94
C GLU A 422 12.51 -3.95 23.51
N LEU A 423 11.67 -4.92 23.12
CA LEU A 423 11.00 -4.95 21.83
C LEU A 423 10.11 -3.72 21.64
N VAL A 424 9.28 -3.39 22.63
CA VAL A 424 8.42 -2.20 22.60
C VAL A 424 9.26 -0.92 22.58
N ALA A 425 10.33 -0.84 23.38
CA ALA A 425 11.22 0.31 23.42
C ALA A 425 11.95 0.53 22.09
N ASN A 426 12.45 -0.53 21.46
CA ASN A 426 13.11 -0.46 20.16
C ASN A 426 12.12 -0.13 19.04
N ASN A 427 10.90 -0.68 19.07
CA ASN A 427 9.82 -0.30 18.16
C ASN A 427 9.48 1.20 18.23
N ASN A 428 9.45 1.78 19.43
CA ASN A 428 9.09 3.18 19.61
C ASN A 428 10.14 4.17 19.05
N LYS A 429 11.37 3.71 18.79
CA LYS A 429 12.44 4.48 18.14
C LYS A 429 12.31 4.51 16.61
N ILE A 430 11.46 3.67 16.03
CA ILE A 430 11.25 3.57 14.58
C ILE A 430 10.26 4.63 14.13
N ASN A 431 10.57 5.30 13.01
CA ASN A 431 9.63 6.15 12.29
C ASN A 431 8.76 5.28 11.38
N TRP A 432 7.52 5.05 11.79
CA TRP A 432 6.53 4.27 11.03
C TRP A 432 5.68 5.18 10.14
N TYR A 433 5.47 4.75 8.90
CA TYR A 433 4.60 5.41 7.94
C TYR A 433 3.51 4.42 7.51
N PRO A 434 2.28 4.50 8.05
CA PRO A 434 1.76 5.53 8.93
C PRO A 434 2.09 5.26 10.41
N ASP A 435 2.09 6.33 11.22
CA ASP A 435 2.48 6.25 12.63
C ASP A 435 1.57 5.33 13.47
N THR A 436 0.32 5.14 13.03
CA THR A 436 -0.66 4.26 13.68
C THR A 436 -0.21 2.80 13.77
N ILE A 437 0.79 2.37 12.97
CA ILE A 437 1.37 1.03 13.08
C ILE A 437 2.17 0.87 14.39
N ARG A 438 2.90 1.91 14.79
CA ARG A 438 3.83 1.92 15.94
C ARG A 438 3.14 1.52 17.23
N THR A 439 1.99 2.13 17.54
CA THR A 439 1.20 1.87 18.76
C THR A 439 -0.05 1.02 18.51
N GLY A 440 -0.42 0.82 17.24
CA GLY A 440 -1.59 0.03 16.84
C GLY A 440 -1.21 -1.41 16.52
N ARG A 441 -1.31 -1.80 15.25
CA ARG A 441 -1.21 -3.20 14.79
C ARG A 441 0.09 -3.87 15.22
N PHE A 442 1.23 -3.16 15.19
CA PHE A 442 2.52 -3.74 15.53
C PHE A 442 2.82 -3.58 17.03
N GLY A 443 2.63 -2.40 17.61
CA GLY A 443 2.81 -2.16 19.05
C GLY A 443 2.01 -3.13 19.93
N LYS A 444 0.70 -3.26 19.70
CA LYS A 444 -0.16 -4.19 20.47
C LYS A 444 0.24 -5.66 20.33
N PHE A 445 0.87 -6.02 19.21
CA PHE A 445 1.39 -7.38 19.04
C PHE A 445 2.63 -7.62 19.88
N LEU A 446 3.53 -6.64 19.97
CA LEU A 446 4.72 -6.73 20.82
C LEU A 446 4.36 -6.71 22.32
N GLU A 447 3.36 -5.93 22.73
CA GLU A 447 2.86 -5.91 24.12
C GLU A 447 2.37 -7.29 24.59
N ASN A 448 1.84 -8.08 23.66
CA ASN A 448 1.34 -9.44 23.89
C ASN A 448 2.25 -10.51 23.25
N VAL A 449 3.55 -10.20 23.09
CA VAL A 449 4.48 -11.13 22.46
C VAL A 449 4.56 -12.42 23.26
N ILE A 450 4.56 -13.54 22.54
CA ILE A 450 4.79 -14.88 23.10
C ILE A 450 6.15 -15.41 22.64
N ASP A 451 6.66 -16.41 23.34
CA ASP A 451 7.92 -17.04 22.94
C ASP A 451 7.83 -17.61 21.53
N TRP A 452 8.86 -17.34 20.72
CA TRP A 452 8.86 -17.72 19.32
C TRP A 452 9.33 -19.16 19.17
N GLY A 453 8.42 -20.06 18.84
CA GLY A 453 8.76 -21.43 18.42
C GLY A 453 9.47 -21.41 17.07
N ILE A 454 10.78 -21.66 17.07
CA ILE A 454 11.63 -21.58 15.88
C ILE A 454 11.88 -22.93 15.23
N SER A 455 11.69 -24.06 15.90
CA SER A 455 11.91 -25.36 15.25
C SER A 455 10.79 -25.77 14.31
N ARG A 456 11.14 -26.49 13.24
CA ARG A 456 10.24 -27.06 12.23
C ARG A 456 10.67 -28.49 11.92
N ASP A 457 9.72 -29.41 11.87
CA ASP A 457 9.94 -30.83 11.57
C ASP A 457 9.94 -31.10 10.06
N ARG A 458 10.73 -30.31 9.34
CA ARG A 458 10.80 -30.28 7.87
C ARG A 458 12.23 -30.56 7.40
N TYR A 459 12.46 -30.55 6.09
CA TYR A 459 13.70 -31.05 5.48
C TYR A 459 14.54 -29.95 4.84
N TRP A 460 13.89 -28.95 4.24
CA TRP A 460 14.51 -27.85 3.52
C TRP A 460 14.47 -26.55 4.34
N GLY A 461 15.57 -26.27 5.02
CA GLY A 461 15.77 -25.08 5.83
C GLY A 461 17.11 -25.09 6.53
N THR A 462 17.45 -23.97 7.18
CA THR A 462 18.63 -23.89 8.04
C THR A 462 18.50 -24.91 9.20
N PRO A 463 19.42 -25.87 9.37
CA PRO A 463 19.32 -26.83 10.46
C PRO A 463 19.57 -26.17 11.81
N LEU A 464 18.85 -26.61 12.85
CA LEU A 464 19.10 -26.22 14.23
C LEU A 464 20.47 -26.76 14.70
N PRO A 465 21.42 -25.91 15.14
CA PRO A 465 22.78 -26.34 15.42
C PRO A 465 22.97 -26.81 16.87
N VAL A 466 22.10 -27.71 17.34
CA VAL A 466 22.17 -28.27 18.70
C VAL A 466 22.36 -29.78 18.63
N TRP A 467 23.35 -30.30 19.36
CA TRP A 467 23.62 -31.71 19.53
C TRP A 467 23.31 -32.15 20.95
N LYS A 468 22.81 -33.36 21.12
CA LYS A 468 22.45 -33.96 22.41
C LYS A 468 23.20 -35.26 22.63
N CYS A 469 23.65 -35.46 23.86
CA CYS A 469 24.21 -36.71 24.31
C CYS A 469 23.18 -37.49 25.13
N GLU A 470 23.29 -38.82 25.14
CA GLU A 470 22.49 -39.69 26.02
C GLU A 470 22.64 -39.36 27.52
N CYS A 471 23.76 -38.75 27.94
CA CYS A 471 23.97 -38.33 29.33
C CYS A 471 23.19 -37.07 29.72
N GLY A 472 22.55 -36.40 28.76
CA GLY A 472 21.81 -35.15 28.97
C GLY A 472 22.58 -33.88 28.60
N HIS A 473 23.90 -33.96 28.33
CA HIS A 473 24.68 -32.82 27.84
C HIS A 473 24.20 -32.37 26.45
N GLU A 474 24.05 -31.06 26.28
CA GLU A 474 23.67 -30.42 25.02
C GLU A 474 24.73 -29.41 24.59
N GLU A 475 25.05 -29.38 23.29
CA GLU A 475 26.07 -28.51 22.72
C GLU A 475 25.48 -27.77 21.51
N CYS A 476 25.47 -26.43 21.58
CA CYS A 476 25.10 -25.59 20.44
C CYS A 476 26.36 -25.19 19.66
N ILE A 477 26.36 -25.30 18.33
CA ILE A 477 27.50 -24.95 17.46
C ILE A 477 27.22 -23.60 16.77
N GLY A 478 28.20 -22.71 16.77
CA GLY A 478 28.07 -21.35 16.21
C GLY A 478 28.81 -21.11 14.90
N SER A 479 29.64 -22.05 14.43
CA SER A 479 30.39 -21.91 13.17
C SER A 479 30.82 -23.27 12.57
N ILE A 480 31.15 -23.28 11.28
CA ILE A 480 31.76 -24.43 10.58
C ILE A 480 33.13 -24.74 11.18
N ALA A 481 33.89 -23.72 11.58
CA ALA A 481 35.17 -23.91 12.26
C ALA A 481 35.01 -24.63 13.61
N GLU A 482 34.04 -24.22 14.43
CA GLU A 482 33.72 -24.88 15.71
C GLU A 482 33.20 -26.31 15.47
N LEU A 483 32.39 -26.52 14.42
CA LEU A 483 31.93 -27.84 14.02
C LEU A 483 33.10 -28.78 13.72
N LYS A 484 34.05 -28.34 12.88
CA LYS A 484 35.23 -29.12 12.49
C LYS A 484 36.13 -29.45 13.67
N GLU A 485 36.26 -28.54 14.64
CA GLU A 485 37.05 -28.76 15.85
C GLU A 485 36.44 -29.86 16.74
N LYS A 486 35.10 -29.87 16.88
CA LYS A 486 34.39 -30.76 17.82
C LYS A 486 33.87 -32.05 17.21
N ALA A 487 33.77 -32.13 15.89
CA ALA A 487 33.22 -33.28 15.20
C ALA A 487 34.17 -34.48 15.17
N ILE A 488 33.57 -35.67 15.16
CA ILE A 488 34.26 -36.94 14.98
C ILE A 488 34.47 -37.22 13.48
N ASP A 489 33.51 -36.82 12.66
CA ASP A 489 33.33 -37.24 11.27
C ASP A 489 32.83 -36.10 10.35
N CYS A 490 33.37 -34.87 10.50
CA CYS A 490 33.08 -33.76 9.60
C CYS A 490 33.93 -33.82 8.31
N PRO A 491 33.33 -33.78 7.11
CA PRO A 491 34.09 -33.66 5.87
C PRO A 491 34.74 -32.28 5.71
N ASP A 492 35.78 -32.20 4.87
CA ASP A 492 36.50 -30.95 4.59
C ASP A 492 35.59 -29.91 3.90
N GLU A 493 34.80 -30.34 2.91
CA GLU A 493 33.75 -29.56 2.26
C GLU A 493 32.38 -30.08 2.73
N ILE A 494 31.78 -29.38 3.70
CA ILE A 494 30.48 -29.75 4.28
C ILE A 494 29.35 -28.92 3.66
N GLU A 495 28.27 -29.59 3.24
CA GLU A 495 26.98 -28.95 3.01
C GLU A 495 26.18 -28.95 4.32
N LEU A 496 25.77 -27.77 4.79
CA LEU A 496 25.11 -27.66 6.10
C LEU A 496 23.67 -28.18 6.09
N HIS A 497 23.04 -28.40 4.94
CA HIS A 497 21.66 -28.90 4.88
C HIS A 497 21.52 -30.35 5.28
N LYS A 498 20.28 -30.75 5.55
CA LYS A 498 19.89 -32.15 5.59
C LYS A 498 20.04 -32.80 4.20
N PRO A 499 20.35 -34.11 4.15
CA PRO A 499 20.68 -34.98 5.28
C PRO A 499 22.15 -34.90 5.70
N TYR A 500 23.01 -34.14 5.00
CA TYR A 500 24.46 -34.17 5.18
C TYR A 500 24.89 -33.83 6.61
N ILE A 501 24.36 -32.74 7.18
CA ILE A 501 24.70 -32.35 8.56
C ILE A 501 24.17 -33.33 9.62
N ASP A 502 23.12 -34.10 9.31
CA ASP A 502 22.58 -35.08 10.25
C ASP A 502 23.55 -36.26 10.46
N ASN A 503 24.52 -36.44 9.56
CA ASN A 503 25.55 -37.48 9.64
C ASN A 503 26.81 -37.02 10.38
N VAL A 504 26.89 -35.75 10.83
CA VAL A 504 28.02 -35.24 11.60
C VAL A 504 27.75 -35.39 13.09
N HIS A 505 28.65 -36.09 13.77
CA HIS A 505 28.58 -36.39 15.19
C HIS A 505 29.64 -35.64 15.97
N LEU A 506 29.31 -35.24 17.20
CA LEU A 506 30.28 -34.62 18.11
C LEU A 506 30.73 -35.60 19.19
N LYS A 507 31.90 -35.34 19.78
CA LYS A 507 32.35 -36.04 20.99
C LYS A 507 31.90 -35.29 22.23
N CYS A 508 31.11 -35.94 23.10
CA CYS A 508 30.61 -35.34 24.33
C CYS A 508 31.77 -34.97 25.28
N PRO A 509 31.87 -33.71 25.75
CA PRO A 509 32.92 -33.30 26.65
C PRO A 509 32.77 -33.90 28.07
N GLU A 510 31.56 -34.26 28.48
CA GLU A 510 31.30 -34.78 29.83
C GLU A 510 31.55 -36.29 29.96
N CYS A 511 31.01 -37.09 29.03
CA CYS A 511 31.09 -38.55 29.11
C CYS A 511 31.90 -39.21 27.99
N GLY A 512 32.41 -38.44 27.02
CA GLY A 512 33.22 -38.94 25.91
C GLY A 512 32.46 -39.71 24.82
N LYS A 513 31.15 -39.95 25.00
CA LYS A 513 30.29 -40.63 24.03
C LYS A 513 29.94 -39.73 22.83
N THR A 514 29.40 -40.33 21.79
CA THR A 514 28.88 -39.64 20.61
C THR A 514 27.66 -38.79 20.96
N MET A 515 27.57 -37.60 20.36
CA MET A 515 26.39 -36.73 20.38
C MET A 515 25.77 -36.67 18.99
N THR A 516 24.44 -36.61 18.92
CA THR A 516 23.66 -36.51 17.67
C THR A 516 22.92 -35.19 17.60
N ARG A 517 22.78 -34.62 16.40
CA ARG A 517 22.03 -33.38 16.20
C ARG A 517 20.54 -33.60 16.42
N PHE A 518 19.88 -32.61 17.00
CA PHE A 518 18.42 -32.48 16.90
C PHE A 518 18.00 -32.47 15.41
N LYS A 519 16.90 -33.14 15.05
CA LYS A 519 16.54 -33.35 13.64
C LYS A 519 15.80 -32.17 13.03
N GLU A 520 15.52 -31.12 13.77
CA GLU A 520 14.73 -29.99 13.30
C GLU A 520 15.54 -29.07 12.39
N VAL A 521 14.84 -28.42 11.46
CA VAL A 521 15.28 -27.18 10.82
C VAL A 521 14.63 -26.00 11.53
N ILE A 522 15.08 -24.78 11.28
CA ILE A 522 14.47 -23.59 11.85
C ILE A 522 13.44 -22.96 10.91
N ASP A 523 12.64 -22.07 11.48
CA ASP A 523 11.69 -21.21 10.82
C ASP A 523 12.35 -20.30 9.77
N CYS A 524 11.83 -20.25 8.53
CA CYS A 524 12.35 -19.38 7.47
C CYS A 524 12.21 -17.89 7.81
N TRP A 525 11.30 -17.54 8.72
CA TRP A 525 11.21 -16.19 9.28
C TRP A 525 12.45 -15.81 10.11
N PHE A 526 13.16 -16.79 10.68
CA PHE A 526 14.44 -16.55 11.36
C PHE A 526 15.56 -16.30 10.35
N ASP A 527 15.59 -17.03 9.24
CA ASP A 527 16.52 -16.79 8.13
C ASP A 527 16.35 -15.35 7.62
N SER A 528 15.14 -14.98 7.18
CA SER A 528 14.85 -13.63 6.67
C SER A 528 15.07 -12.52 7.72
N GLY A 529 14.79 -12.77 8.99
CA GLY A 529 15.08 -11.84 10.09
C GLY A 529 16.58 -11.66 10.38
N SER A 530 17.42 -12.62 9.96
CA SER A 530 18.88 -12.59 10.09
C SER A 530 19.59 -11.88 8.94
N MET A 531 18.85 -11.53 7.87
CA MET A 531 19.35 -10.89 6.66
C MET A 531 20.31 -9.71 6.89
N PRO A 532 20.07 -8.77 7.84
CA PRO A 532 20.94 -7.60 8.01
C PRO A 532 22.42 -7.94 8.15
N PHE A 533 22.74 -9.00 8.89
CA PHE A 533 24.12 -9.41 9.17
C PHE A 533 24.52 -10.66 8.36
N ALA A 534 23.58 -11.59 8.11
CA ALA A 534 23.87 -12.83 7.39
C ALA A 534 24.22 -12.61 5.92
N GLN A 535 23.68 -11.56 5.28
CA GLN A 535 24.04 -11.21 3.89
C GLN A 535 25.51 -10.78 3.71
N LEU A 536 26.18 -10.46 4.83
CA LEU A 536 27.57 -10.00 4.92
C LEU A 536 28.51 -11.07 5.50
N HIS A 537 27.99 -12.27 5.78
CA HIS A 537 28.72 -13.33 6.49
C HIS A 537 29.23 -12.90 7.88
N TYR A 538 28.50 -11.99 8.54
CA TYR A 538 28.83 -11.52 9.89
C TYR A 538 28.63 -12.64 10.93
N PRO A 539 29.54 -12.80 11.91
CA PRO A 539 30.67 -11.93 12.24
C PRO A 539 32.00 -12.38 11.62
N PHE A 540 31.99 -13.38 10.75
CA PHE A 540 33.20 -14.01 10.20
C PHE A 540 33.90 -13.11 9.18
N GLU A 541 33.10 -12.40 8.38
CA GLU A 541 33.57 -11.43 7.39
C GLU A 541 32.77 -10.12 7.48
N ASN A 542 33.28 -9.06 6.84
CA ASN A 542 32.60 -7.77 6.67
C ASN A 542 32.05 -7.15 7.97
N LYS A 543 32.70 -7.43 9.10
CA LYS A 543 32.28 -6.98 10.43
C LYS A 543 32.17 -5.46 10.52
N GLU A 544 33.22 -4.76 10.10
CA GLU A 544 33.26 -3.29 10.14
C GLU A 544 32.19 -2.66 9.23
N GLU A 545 31.92 -3.30 8.08
CA GLU A 545 30.90 -2.87 7.13
C GLU A 545 29.50 -2.96 7.75
N PHE A 546 29.17 -4.08 8.40
CA PHE A 546 27.92 -4.23 9.14
C PHE A 546 27.81 -3.20 10.29
N GLU A 547 28.82 -3.12 11.14
CA GLU A 547 28.76 -2.29 12.36
C GLU A 547 28.67 -0.79 12.06
N LYS A 548 29.24 -0.34 10.93
CA LYS A 548 29.18 1.06 10.49
C LYS A 548 27.83 1.43 9.88
N HIS A 549 27.15 0.49 9.24
CA HIS A 549 25.96 0.72 8.41
C HIS A 549 24.66 0.17 9.01
N PHE A 550 24.73 -0.42 10.20
CA PHE A 550 23.59 -0.86 10.99
C PHE A 550 23.24 0.16 12.10
N PRO A 551 21.98 0.60 12.24
CA PRO A 551 20.77 0.11 11.56
C PRO A 551 20.58 0.65 10.14
N ALA A 552 19.71 -0.02 9.36
CA ALA A 552 19.33 0.50 8.05
C ALA A 552 18.49 1.78 8.16
N GLN A 553 18.71 2.74 7.26
CA GLN A 553 17.94 3.98 7.27
C GLN A 553 16.53 3.80 6.67
N PHE A 554 16.29 2.81 5.80
CA PHE A 554 14.98 2.64 5.16
C PHE A 554 14.65 1.21 4.77
N ILE A 555 13.41 0.81 5.03
CA ILE A 555 12.74 -0.37 4.46
C ILE A 555 11.30 -0.06 4.06
N SER A 556 10.73 -0.87 3.16
CA SER A 556 9.32 -0.78 2.78
C SER A 556 8.77 -2.13 2.32
N GLU A 557 7.68 -2.59 2.93
CA GLU A 557 6.92 -3.78 2.52
C GLU A 557 5.43 -3.60 2.84
N ALA A 558 4.60 -4.55 2.42
CA ALA A 558 3.17 -4.55 2.68
C ALA A 558 2.80 -4.84 4.16
N ILE A 559 1.59 -4.42 4.55
CA ILE A 559 1.07 -4.49 5.93
C ILE A 559 1.09 -5.89 6.57
N ASP A 560 1.07 -6.96 5.78
CA ASP A 560 1.23 -8.33 6.25
C ASP A 560 2.59 -8.59 6.94
N GLN A 561 3.63 -7.83 6.58
CA GLN A 561 4.96 -7.96 7.18
C GLN A 561 5.02 -7.50 8.64
N THR A 562 3.97 -6.84 9.16
CA THR A 562 3.79 -6.60 10.62
C THR A 562 3.64 -7.90 11.43
N ARG A 563 3.45 -9.04 10.77
CA ARG A 563 3.46 -10.40 11.34
C ARG A 563 4.45 -11.31 10.59
N GLY A 564 5.44 -10.72 9.93
CA GLY A 564 6.45 -11.42 9.16
C GLY A 564 7.79 -10.72 9.34
N TRP A 565 8.35 -10.21 8.26
CA TRP A 565 9.72 -9.70 8.22
C TRP A 565 9.98 -8.52 9.16
N PHE A 566 9.06 -7.57 9.30
CA PHE A 566 9.24 -6.45 10.23
C PHE A 566 9.41 -6.93 11.69
N TYR A 567 8.59 -7.92 12.07
CA TYR A 567 8.69 -8.51 13.41
C TYR A 567 10.02 -9.24 13.58
N THR A 568 10.41 -10.06 12.61
CA THR A 568 11.57 -10.95 12.78
C THR A 568 12.88 -10.19 12.73
N LEU A 569 12.98 -9.15 11.90
CA LEU A 569 14.08 -8.18 11.93
C LEU A 569 14.23 -7.56 13.33
N LEU A 570 13.13 -7.05 13.90
CA LEU A 570 13.17 -6.40 15.21
C LEU A 570 13.49 -7.40 16.32
N ALA A 571 12.92 -8.59 16.25
CA ALA A 571 13.09 -9.65 17.24
C ALA A 571 14.54 -10.16 17.29
N VAL A 572 15.11 -10.50 16.13
CA VAL A 572 16.50 -10.96 16.02
C VAL A 572 17.46 -9.83 16.43
N SER A 573 17.23 -8.60 15.95
CA SER A 573 18.05 -7.44 16.33
C SER A 573 18.03 -7.16 17.83
N THR A 574 16.86 -7.22 18.46
CA THR A 574 16.74 -7.01 19.92
C THR A 574 17.47 -8.09 20.69
N CYS A 575 17.35 -9.36 20.28
CA CYS A 575 18.07 -10.47 20.91
C CYS A 575 19.59 -10.35 20.82
N LEU A 576 20.12 -9.91 19.67
CA LEU A 576 21.55 -9.92 19.40
C LEU A 576 22.24 -8.61 19.79
N PHE A 577 21.66 -7.48 19.39
CA PHE A 577 22.30 -6.16 19.40
C PHE A 577 21.62 -5.14 20.31
N ASP A 578 20.41 -5.43 20.83
CA ASP A 578 19.57 -4.50 21.58
C ASP A 578 19.40 -3.12 20.89
N LYS A 579 19.09 -3.18 19.58
CA LYS A 579 18.88 -2.01 18.73
C LYS A 579 17.68 -2.23 17.83
N THR A 580 17.11 -1.14 17.31
CA THR A 580 16.22 -1.24 16.15
C THR A 580 17.02 -1.71 14.92
N PRO A 581 16.48 -2.60 14.08
CA PRO A 581 17.11 -3.01 12.81
C PRO A 581 17.04 -1.95 11.70
N TYR A 582 16.08 -1.03 11.80
CA TYR A 582 15.85 0.03 10.81
C TYR A 582 15.28 1.30 11.45
N GLU A 583 15.52 2.44 10.81
CA GLU A 583 15.08 3.77 11.31
C GLU A 583 13.72 4.17 10.75
N ASN A 584 13.46 3.96 9.46
CA ASN A 584 12.25 4.39 8.77
C ASN A 584 11.59 3.22 8.03
N CYS A 585 10.28 3.04 8.23
CA CYS A 585 9.52 1.93 7.65
C CYS A 585 8.22 2.43 6.99
N ILE A 586 8.14 2.35 5.66
CA ILE A 586 6.87 2.53 4.93
C ILE A 586 6.11 1.21 4.91
N VAL A 587 4.88 1.23 5.39
CA VAL A 587 3.98 0.07 5.43
C VAL A 587 2.92 0.22 4.36
N LEU A 588 3.01 -0.58 3.31
CA LEU A 588 2.15 -0.44 2.14
C LEU A 588 0.76 -1.03 2.39
N GLY A 589 -0.24 -0.39 1.79
CA GLY A 589 -1.58 -0.93 1.66
C GLY A 589 -1.61 -2.15 0.73
N HIS A 590 -2.82 -2.67 0.48
CA HIS A 590 -2.99 -3.73 -0.51
C HIS A 590 -3.42 -3.17 -1.85
N VAL A 591 -2.84 -3.69 -2.94
CA VAL A 591 -3.37 -3.47 -4.29
C VAL A 591 -4.68 -4.23 -4.47
N LEU A 592 -5.73 -3.51 -4.87
CA LEU A 592 -7.07 -3.98 -5.15
C LEU A 592 -7.36 -3.88 -6.65
N ASP A 593 -8.36 -4.63 -7.12
CA ASP A 593 -8.86 -4.44 -8.48
C ASP A 593 -9.54 -3.07 -8.67
N GLU A 594 -9.90 -2.75 -9.91
CA GLU A 594 -10.60 -1.50 -10.30
C GLU A 594 -11.89 -1.26 -9.50
N LYS A 595 -12.52 -2.33 -8.97
CA LYS A 595 -13.76 -2.28 -8.16
C LYS A 595 -13.49 -2.24 -6.65
N GLY A 596 -12.23 -2.22 -6.22
CA GLY A 596 -11.84 -2.23 -4.82
C GLY A 596 -11.96 -3.61 -4.15
N GLN A 597 -11.98 -4.70 -4.91
CA GLN A 597 -11.95 -6.05 -4.35
C GLN A 597 -10.53 -6.60 -4.28
N LYS A 598 -10.27 -7.43 -3.26
CA LYS A 598 -9.02 -8.19 -3.16
C LYS A 598 -8.85 -9.08 -4.41
N MET A 599 -7.71 -8.98 -5.06
CA MET A 599 -7.37 -9.80 -6.22
C MET A 599 -7.17 -11.27 -5.80
N SER A 600 -7.75 -12.21 -6.55
CA SER A 600 -7.50 -13.65 -6.35
C SER A 600 -7.60 -14.43 -7.66
N LYS A 601 -6.84 -15.53 -7.75
CA LYS A 601 -6.92 -16.47 -8.88
C LYS A 601 -8.31 -17.05 -9.04
N SER A 602 -9.00 -17.35 -7.94
CA SER A 602 -10.36 -17.91 -7.95
C SER A 602 -11.42 -16.96 -8.49
N LYS A 603 -11.23 -15.64 -8.33
CA LYS A 603 -12.13 -14.61 -8.86
C LYS A 603 -11.79 -14.18 -10.29
N GLY A 604 -10.61 -14.54 -10.79
CA GLY A 604 -10.15 -14.15 -12.12
C GLY A 604 -9.96 -12.64 -12.32
N ASN A 605 -9.89 -11.86 -11.23
CA ASN A 605 -9.77 -10.40 -11.22
C ASN A 605 -8.32 -9.91 -11.03
N GLY A 606 -7.35 -10.80 -11.13
CA GLY A 606 -5.94 -10.45 -11.03
C GLY A 606 -5.42 -9.82 -12.32
N VAL A 607 -4.59 -8.79 -12.19
CA VAL A 607 -3.87 -8.17 -13.31
C VAL A 607 -2.48 -8.78 -13.41
N ASP A 608 -2.08 -9.20 -14.60
CA ASP A 608 -0.72 -9.68 -14.85
C ASP A 608 0.26 -8.48 -14.94
N PRO A 609 1.36 -8.48 -14.17
CA PRO A 609 2.35 -7.40 -14.16
C PRO A 609 2.91 -7.05 -15.54
N MET A 610 3.22 -8.05 -16.35
CA MET A 610 3.85 -7.83 -17.65
C MET A 610 2.82 -7.25 -18.62
N VAL A 611 1.59 -7.76 -18.61
CA VAL A 611 0.49 -7.22 -19.42
C VAL A 611 0.24 -5.75 -19.10
N LEU A 612 0.22 -5.38 -17.80
CA LEU A 612 0.08 -3.98 -17.39
C LEU A 612 1.22 -3.12 -17.97
N LEU A 613 2.47 -3.51 -17.71
CA LEU A 613 3.65 -2.75 -18.14
C LEU A 613 3.76 -2.65 -19.67
N ASP A 614 3.35 -3.69 -20.41
CA ASP A 614 3.29 -3.70 -21.88
C ASP A 614 2.23 -2.75 -22.46
N GLN A 615 1.18 -2.43 -21.70
CA GLN A 615 0.06 -1.62 -22.19
C GLN A 615 0.19 -0.14 -21.84
N VAL A 616 0.60 0.18 -20.60
CA VAL A 616 0.63 1.57 -20.11
C VAL A 616 2.04 2.10 -19.85
N GLY A 617 3.04 1.22 -19.74
CA GLY A 617 4.42 1.59 -19.43
C GLY A 617 4.74 1.63 -17.94
N ALA A 618 6.03 1.56 -17.65
CA ALA A 618 6.59 1.62 -16.31
C ALA A 618 6.35 2.99 -15.68
N ASP A 619 6.72 4.09 -16.33
CA ASP A 619 6.64 5.43 -15.72
C ASP A 619 5.20 5.81 -15.37
N ALA A 620 4.23 5.46 -16.23
CA ALA A 620 2.82 5.66 -15.94
C ALA A 620 2.36 4.85 -14.72
N THR A 621 2.78 3.59 -14.63
CA THR A 621 2.46 2.71 -13.51
C THR A 621 3.09 3.21 -12.20
N ARG A 622 4.35 3.68 -12.26
CA ARG A 622 5.05 4.28 -11.11
C ARG A 622 4.32 5.53 -10.63
N TRP A 623 4.03 6.44 -11.56
CA TRP A 623 3.33 7.68 -11.26
C TRP A 623 1.98 7.44 -10.58
N HIS A 624 1.22 6.48 -11.10
CA HIS A 624 -0.05 6.08 -10.52
C HIS A 624 0.08 5.68 -9.04
N PHE A 625 1.05 4.84 -8.69
CA PHE A 625 1.27 4.43 -7.29
C PHE A 625 1.68 5.58 -6.36
N TYR A 626 2.27 6.65 -6.90
CA TYR A 626 2.63 7.81 -6.10
C TYR A 626 1.46 8.78 -5.91
N THR A 627 0.61 8.97 -6.92
CA THR A 627 -0.41 10.05 -6.91
C THR A 627 -1.82 9.59 -6.56
N CYS A 628 -2.18 8.31 -6.77
CA CYS A 628 -3.55 7.86 -6.58
C CYS A 628 -4.01 7.87 -5.11
N SER A 629 -3.11 7.56 -4.17
CA SER A 629 -3.34 7.58 -2.73
C SER A 629 -2.02 7.54 -1.98
N ALA A 630 -2.05 7.82 -0.67
CA ALA A 630 -0.89 7.63 0.18
C ALA A 630 -0.47 6.15 0.22
N PRO A 631 0.83 5.81 0.31
CA PRO A 631 1.32 4.43 0.16
C PRO A 631 0.69 3.39 1.11
N TRP A 632 0.24 3.83 2.28
CA TRP A 632 -0.36 2.98 3.31
C TRP A 632 -1.87 2.77 3.19
N LEU A 633 -2.52 3.38 2.19
CA LEU A 633 -3.92 3.16 1.88
C LEU A 633 -4.04 2.08 0.78
N PRO A 634 -5.14 1.32 0.74
CA PRO A 634 -5.36 0.37 -0.35
C PRO A 634 -5.50 1.09 -1.71
N THR A 635 -4.66 0.70 -2.67
CA THR A 635 -4.62 1.27 -4.02
C THR A 635 -5.52 0.48 -4.97
N ARG A 636 -6.38 1.15 -5.73
CA ARG A 636 -7.15 0.51 -6.82
C ARG A 636 -6.35 0.57 -8.11
N LEU A 637 -6.12 -0.59 -8.72
CA LEU A 637 -5.35 -0.68 -9.95
C LEU A 637 -6.21 -1.18 -11.11
N GLY A 638 -6.33 -0.33 -12.13
CA GLY A 638 -6.97 -0.63 -13.40
C GLY A 638 -6.29 0.15 -14.53
N LEU A 639 -6.36 -0.37 -15.75
CA LEU A 639 -5.72 0.25 -16.93
C LEU A 639 -6.18 1.69 -17.14
N ASN A 640 -7.48 1.94 -17.00
CA ASN A 640 -8.07 3.28 -17.15
C ASN A 640 -7.53 4.25 -16.09
N ASN A 641 -7.40 3.79 -14.84
CA ASN A 641 -6.90 4.64 -13.75
C ASN A 641 -5.44 5.04 -13.97
N VAL A 642 -4.60 4.11 -14.45
CA VAL A 642 -3.20 4.42 -14.76
C VAL A 642 -3.10 5.41 -15.92
N GLN A 643 -3.90 5.22 -16.97
CA GLN A 643 -3.96 6.15 -18.12
C GLN A 643 -4.46 7.54 -17.73
N GLU A 644 -5.37 7.64 -16.77
CA GLU A 644 -5.85 8.92 -16.25
C GLU A 644 -4.72 9.69 -15.54
N THR A 645 -4.03 9.04 -14.59
CA THR A 645 -2.89 9.66 -13.88
C THR A 645 -1.71 9.97 -14.82
N GLN A 646 -1.52 9.19 -15.88
CA GLN A 646 -0.51 9.45 -16.90
C GLN A 646 -0.76 10.76 -17.66
N ARG A 647 -2.01 11.16 -17.87
CA ARG A 647 -2.35 12.38 -18.60
C ARG A 647 -2.00 13.64 -17.80
N GLY A 648 -2.16 13.60 -16.49
CA GLY A 648 -1.88 14.74 -15.60
C GLY A 648 -0.44 15.24 -15.74
N PHE A 649 0.53 14.34 -15.58
CA PHE A 649 1.95 14.70 -15.61
C PHE A 649 2.69 14.33 -16.90
N LEU A 650 2.79 13.03 -17.23
CA LEU A 650 3.66 12.52 -18.30
C LEU A 650 3.34 13.13 -19.66
N SER A 651 2.05 13.17 -20.02
CA SER A 651 1.62 13.74 -21.30
C SER A 651 1.86 15.25 -21.36
N THR A 652 1.61 15.95 -20.25
CA THR A 652 1.81 17.40 -20.13
C THR A 652 3.28 17.77 -20.26
N LEU A 653 4.18 17.09 -19.53
CA LEU A 653 5.62 17.30 -19.62
C LEU A 653 6.15 17.04 -21.03
N TRP A 654 5.72 15.93 -21.65
CA TRP A 654 6.13 15.58 -23.01
C TRP A 654 5.72 16.66 -24.03
N ASN A 655 4.55 17.26 -23.88
CA ASN A 655 4.09 18.34 -24.75
C ASN A 655 4.92 19.63 -24.58
N VAL A 656 5.29 20.00 -23.35
CA VAL A 656 6.15 21.16 -23.10
C VAL A 656 7.55 20.94 -23.68
N TYR A 657 8.11 19.74 -23.48
CA TYR A 657 9.38 19.34 -24.07
C TYR A 657 9.34 19.37 -25.61
N SER A 658 8.30 18.81 -26.23
CA SER A 658 8.11 18.84 -27.67
C SER A 658 8.00 20.27 -28.21
N PHE A 659 7.27 21.14 -27.52
CA PHE A 659 7.21 22.57 -27.82
C PHE A 659 8.60 23.21 -27.81
N TYR A 660 9.38 23.03 -26.73
CA TYR A 660 10.72 23.60 -26.64
C TYR A 660 11.62 23.14 -27.80
N VAL A 661 11.68 21.83 -28.05
CA VAL A 661 12.54 21.27 -29.10
C VAL A 661 12.15 21.75 -30.49
N LEU A 662 10.85 21.84 -30.79
CA LEU A 662 10.37 22.32 -32.08
C LEU A 662 10.92 23.71 -32.40
N TYR A 663 10.70 24.67 -31.49
CA TYR A 663 11.11 26.06 -31.70
C TYR A 663 12.63 26.23 -31.59
N ALA A 664 13.27 25.58 -30.61
CA ALA A 664 14.73 25.64 -30.47
C ALA A 664 15.47 25.04 -31.68
N GLU A 665 14.92 24.02 -32.32
CA GLU A 665 15.49 23.48 -33.57
C GLU A 665 15.28 24.43 -34.75
N ILE A 666 14.11 25.08 -34.88
CA ILE A 666 13.85 26.08 -35.92
C ILE A 666 14.88 27.21 -35.83
N ASP A 667 15.14 27.72 -34.62
CA ASP A 667 16.10 28.81 -34.40
C ASP A 667 17.56 28.35 -34.24
N GLN A 668 17.84 27.03 -34.31
CA GLN A 668 19.14 26.44 -34.01
C GLN A 668 19.73 26.93 -32.67
N PHE A 669 18.86 27.10 -31.67
CA PHE A 669 19.18 27.68 -30.38
C PHE A 669 19.97 26.71 -29.50
N ASN A 670 21.15 27.14 -29.01
CA ASN A 670 21.95 26.38 -28.06
C ASN A 670 22.04 27.14 -26.71
N PRO A 671 21.40 26.65 -25.63
CA PRO A 671 21.42 27.30 -24.31
C PRO A 671 22.82 27.43 -23.70
N ASN A 672 23.77 26.55 -24.06
CA ASN A 672 25.15 26.60 -23.54
C ASN A 672 25.93 27.84 -24.00
N LYS A 673 25.43 28.57 -25.01
CA LYS A 673 25.99 29.85 -25.44
C LYS A 673 25.51 31.04 -24.60
N TYR A 674 24.48 30.84 -23.78
CA TYR A 674 23.76 31.89 -23.05
C TYR A 674 23.60 31.55 -21.55
N VAL A 675 24.55 30.80 -20.98
CA VAL A 675 24.48 30.34 -19.57
C VAL A 675 24.31 31.50 -18.59
N ASP A 676 25.04 32.60 -18.83
CA ASP A 676 25.04 33.81 -18.00
C ASP A 676 23.90 34.79 -18.32
N PHE A 677 23.06 34.49 -19.32
CA PHE A 677 21.94 35.36 -19.67
C PHE A 677 20.90 35.37 -18.55
N LYS A 678 20.42 36.57 -18.22
CA LYS A 678 19.38 36.81 -17.23
C LYS A 678 18.21 37.52 -17.89
N SER A 679 17.06 36.88 -17.86
CA SER A 679 15.83 37.50 -18.35
C SER A 679 15.33 38.54 -17.36
N GLU A 680 14.95 39.71 -17.87
CA GLU A 680 14.27 40.74 -17.10
C GLU A 680 12.74 40.54 -17.08
N ASN A 681 12.22 39.61 -17.88
CA ASN A 681 10.80 39.32 -17.99
C ASN A 681 10.23 38.76 -16.67
N ILE A 682 9.09 39.29 -16.23
CA ILE A 682 8.46 38.93 -14.96
C ILE A 682 7.99 37.46 -14.97
N MET A 683 7.47 36.96 -16.10
CA MET A 683 7.05 35.55 -16.21
C MET A 683 8.23 34.58 -16.04
N ASP A 684 9.39 34.95 -16.57
CA ASP A 684 10.61 34.14 -16.47
C ASP A 684 11.13 34.12 -15.02
N LYS A 685 11.14 35.28 -14.36
CA LYS A 685 11.51 35.38 -12.93
C LYS A 685 10.55 34.58 -12.06
N TRP A 686 9.24 34.65 -12.34
CA TRP A 686 8.22 33.92 -11.60
C TRP A 686 8.39 32.41 -11.73
N ILE A 687 8.49 31.87 -12.94
CA ILE A 687 8.59 30.42 -13.12
C ILE A 687 9.91 29.86 -12.52
N LEU A 688 10.99 30.63 -12.56
CA LEU A 688 12.26 30.27 -11.89
C LEU A 688 12.15 30.34 -10.36
N SER A 689 11.38 31.28 -9.81
CA SER A 689 11.05 31.32 -8.38
C SER A 689 10.28 30.06 -7.97
N LYS A 690 9.16 29.76 -8.67
CA LYS A 690 8.33 28.57 -8.41
C LYS A 690 9.13 27.28 -8.56
N LEU A 691 10.04 27.19 -9.54
CA LEU A 691 10.95 26.05 -9.71
C LEU A 691 11.86 25.85 -8.49
N ASN A 692 12.47 26.91 -7.96
CA ASN A 692 13.34 26.81 -6.77
C ASN A 692 12.54 26.44 -5.53
N THR A 693 11.34 27.00 -5.37
CA THR A 693 10.36 26.58 -4.35
C THR A 693 10.06 25.08 -4.49
N LEU A 694 9.72 24.60 -5.69
CA LEU A 694 9.42 23.19 -5.96
C LEU A 694 10.60 22.27 -5.61
N ILE A 695 11.81 22.60 -6.06
CA ILE A 695 13.02 21.81 -5.78
C ILE A 695 13.22 21.66 -4.27
N LYS A 696 13.02 22.74 -3.51
CA LYS A 696 13.13 22.76 -2.05
C LYS A 696 12.06 21.88 -1.42
N GLU A 697 10.80 22.11 -1.76
CA GLU A 697 9.66 21.45 -1.13
C GLU A 697 9.59 19.94 -1.45
N VAL A 698 9.92 19.55 -2.67
CA VAL A 698 10.00 18.12 -3.06
C VAL A 698 11.09 17.41 -2.27
N ALA A 699 12.27 18.02 -2.11
CA ALA A 699 13.34 17.45 -1.31
C ALA A 699 12.93 17.30 0.17
N GLU A 700 12.31 18.34 0.76
CA GLU A 700 11.82 18.31 2.14
C GLU A 700 10.75 17.22 2.37
N LYS A 701 9.88 17.00 1.39
CA LYS A 701 8.86 15.94 1.44
C LYS A 701 9.46 14.54 1.31
N LEU A 702 10.37 14.33 0.35
CA LEU A 702 11.06 13.04 0.20
C LEU A 702 11.95 12.71 1.40
N ASP A 703 12.57 13.71 2.05
CA ASP A 703 13.31 13.50 3.31
C ASP A 703 12.40 13.07 4.47
N LYS A 704 11.09 13.35 4.38
CA LYS A 704 10.05 12.93 5.34
C LYS A 704 9.21 11.75 4.84
N TYR A 705 9.57 11.14 3.72
CA TYR A 705 8.83 10.04 3.08
C TYR A 705 7.39 10.40 2.63
N ASP A 706 7.10 11.69 2.44
CA ASP A 706 5.84 12.19 1.90
C ASP A 706 5.85 12.17 0.37
N ILE A 707 5.81 10.96 -0.18
CA ILE A 707 5.99 10.69 -1.61
C ILE A 707 4.81 11.24 -2.44
N THR A 708 3.58 11.05 -1.96
CA THR A 708 2.37 11.45 -2.70
C THR A 708 2.28 12.95 -2.86
N SER A 709 2.46 13.72 -1.78
CA SER A 709 2.41 15.18 -1.90
C SER A 709 3.58 15.73 -2.70
N ALA A 710 4.76 15.09 -2.70
CA ALA A 710 5.87 15.46 -3.58
C ALA A 710 5.51 15.26 -5.06
N ALA A 711 4.93 14.11 -5.42
CA ALA A 711 4.51 13.83 -6.78
C ALA A 711 3.41 14.79 -7.27
N LEU A 712 2.40 15.08 -6.43
CA LEU A 712 1.32 16.01 -6.77
C LEU A 712 1.84 17.44 -6.99
N GLN A 713 2.80 17.92 -6.18
CA GLN A 713 3.40 19.24 -6.42
C GLN A 713 4.17 19.34 -7.75
N ILE A 714 4.83 18.25 -8.16
CA ILE A 714 5.46 18.18 -9.47
C ILE A 714 4.41 18.22 -10.58
N GLU A 715 3.28 17.51 -10.42
CA GLU A 715 2.16 17.55 -11.36
C GLU A 715 1.59 18.95 -11.50
N ASP A 716 1.26 19.60 -10.37
CA ASP A 716 0.68 20.94 -10.31
C ASP A 716 1.60 21.99 -10.95
N PHE A 717 2.90 21.96 -10.65
CA PHE A 717 3.87 22.84 -11.29
C PHE A 717 3.98 22.59 -12.80
N THR A 718 3.88 21.33 -13.23
CA THR A 718 3.94 20.97 -14.65
C THR A 718 2.69 21.47 -15.39
N ASP A 719 1.52 21.46 -14.75
CA ASP A 719 0.31 22.09 -15.26
C ASP A 719 0.50 23.61 -15.39
N GLU A 720 0.98 24.30 -14.35
CA GLU A 720 1.29 25.74 -14.40
C GLU A 720 2.30 26.07 -15.52
N LEU A 721 3.36 25.26 -15.66
CA LEU A 721 4.36 25.41 -16.71
C LEU A 721 3.72 25.33 -18.10
N SER A 722 2.85 24.36 -18.33
CA SER A 722 2.22 24.12 -19.64
C SER A 722 1.08 25.10 -19.94
N ASN A 723 0.09 25.14 -19.05
CA ASN A 723 -1.18 25.84 -19.24
C ASN A 723 -1.13 27.32 -18.83
N TRP A 724 -0.09 27.75 -18.12
CA TRP A 724 0.13 29.16 -17.80
C TRP A 724 1.36 29.70 -18.49
N TYR A 725 2.57 29.31 -18.08
CA TYR A 725 3.81 29.91 -18.55
C TYR A 725 3.99 29.76 -20.06
N VAL A 726 4.05 28.53 -20.58
CA VAL A 726 4.27 28.28 -22.01
C VAL A 726 3.16 28.91 -22.84
N ARG A 727 1.90 28.74 -22.43
CA ARG A 727 0.75 29.26 -23.18
C ARG A 727 0.74 30.79 -23.32
N THR A 728 1.02 31.51 -22.23
CA THR A 728 1.04 32.99 -22.23
C THR A 728 2.31 33.57 -22.88
N ASN A 729 3.37 32.77 -23.02
CA ASN A 729 4.65 33.22 -23.56
C ASN A 729 4.93 32.68 -24.98
N ARG A 730 3.98 32.00 -25.65
CA ARG A 730 4.22 31.39 -26.97
C ARG A 730 4.71 32.39 -28.01
N GLU A 731 4.15 33.59 -28.02
CA GLU A 731 4.51 34.64 -28.99
C GLU A 731 5.99 35.04 -28.89
N ARG A 732 6.60 34.91 -27.71
CA ARG A 732 8.03 35.22 -27.51
C ARG A 732 8.95 34.25 -28.24
N PHE A 733 8.44 33.08 -28.63
CA PHE A 733 9.17 32.10 -29.43
C PHE A 733 8.96 32.29 -30.95
N TRP A 734 8.14 33.27 -31.37
CA TRP A 734 7.87 33.56 -32.78
C TRP A 734 8.79 34.67 -33.35
N GLY A 735 8.92 34.70 -34.68
CA GLY A 735 9.79 35.64 -35.41
C GLY A 735 11.17 35.04 -35.73
N GLU A 736 11.81 35.54 -36.79
CA GLU A 736 13.10 34.98 -37.27
C GLU A 736 14.32 35.47 -36.46
N GLU A 737 14.21 36.60 -35.77
CA GLU A 737 15.33 37.22 -35.05
C GLU A 737 15.43 36.74 -33.59
N LEU A 738 16.64 36.39 -33.14
CA LEU A 738 16.93 36.04 -31.74
C LEU A 738 17.14 37.29 -30.89
N THR A 739 16.03 37.93 -30.50
CA THR A 739 16.04 39.08 -29.58
C THR A 739 16.37 38.66 -28.14
N ASP A 740 16.79 39.61 -27.30
CA ASP A 740 17.06 39.35 -25.88
C ASP A 740 15.86 38.74 -25.14
N ASP A 741 14.63 39.17 -25.45
CA ASP A 741 13.43 38.60 -24.84
C ASP A 741 13.21 37.13 -25.25
N LYS A 742 13.43 36.80 -26.53
CA LYS A 742 13.35 35.43 -27.06
C LYS A 742 14.44 34.53 -26.49
N ILE A 743 15.66 35.04 -26.35
CA ILE A 743 16.77 34.36 -25.66
C ILE A 743 16.40 34.11 -24.19
N GLY A 744 15.78 35.09 -23.53
CA GLY A 744 15.27 34.96 -22.16
C GLY A 744 14.25 33.84 -22.03
N ALA A 745 13.27 33.76 -22.94
CA ALA A 745 12.26 32.71 -22.95
C ALA A 745 12.88 31.30 -23.13
N TYR A 746 13.80 31.13 -24.10
CA TYR A 746 14.48 29.86 -24.31
C TYR A 746 15.35 29.43 -23.14
N THR A 747 16.21 30.32 -22.64
CA THR A 747 17.11 29.99 -21.53
C THR A 747 16.34 29.65 -20.26
N THR A 748 15.23 30.33 -20.00
CA THR A 748 14.36 30.06 -18.85
C THR A 748 13.67 28.71 -18.99
N LEU A 749 12.98 28.46 -20.12
CA LEU A 749 12.27 27.19 -20.33
C LEU A 749 13.23 25.99 -20.34
N TYR A 750 14.44 26.15 -20.88
CA TYR A 750 15.50 25.14 -20.79
C TYR A 750 15.88 24.82 -19.34
N LYS A 751 16.18 25.85 -18.53
CA LYS A 751 16.55 25.69 -17.11
C LYS A 751 15.43 25.00 -16.32
N VAL A 752 14.18 25.38 -16.59
CA VAL A 752 13.00 24.74 -15.98
C VAL A 752 12.92 23.27 -16.37
N LEU A 753 12.98 22.93 -17.66
CA LEU A 753 12.88 21.55 -18.14
C LEU A 753 13.98 20.67 -17.55
N VAL A 754 15.24 21.12 -17.58
CA VAL A 754 16.39 20.34 -17.10
C VAL A 754 16.32 20.09 -15.59
N ASN A 755 15.88 21.07 -14.80
CA ASN A 755 15.74 20.86 -13.35
C ASN A 755 14.48 20.08 -12.99
N LEU A 756 13.37 20.26 -13.73
CA LEU A 756 12.16 19.49 -13.55
C LEU A 756 12.41 17.99 -13.81
N ILE A 757 13.11 17.63 -14.89
CA ILE A 757 13.44 16.21 -15.13
C ILE A 757 14.40 15.63 -14.07
N LYS A 758 15.30 16.44 -13.49
CA LYS A 758 16.16 15.97 -12.39
C LYS A 758 15.37 15.65 -11.13
N ILE A 759 14.44 16.52 -10.71
CA ILE A 759 13.63 16.24 -9.52
C ILE A 759 12.59 15.13 -9.75
N SER A 760 12.16 14.94 -10.99
CA SER A 760 11.23 13.88 -11.39
C SER A 760 11.91 12.54 -11.67
N ALA A 761 13.24 12.49 -11.81
CA ALA A 761 13.98 11.27 -12.15
C ALA A 761 13.79 10.10 -11.16
N PRO A 762 13.67 10.32 -9.84
CA PRO A 762 13.33 9.24 -8.91
C PRO A 762 11.93 8.66 -9.11
N PHE A 763 11.00 9.42 -9.70
CA PHE A 763 9.61 9.03 -9.89
C PHE A 763 9.40 8.33 -11.24
N VAL A 764 9.88 8.93 -12.33
CA VAL A 764 9.67 8.52 -13.72
C VAL A 764 11.03 8.42 -14.46
N PRO A 765 11.82 7.38 -14.17
CA PRO A 765 13.22 7.33 -14.58
C PRO A 765 13.44 7.24 -16.09
N PHE A 766 12.49 6.72 -16.87
CA PHE A 766 12.71 6.48 -18.30
C PHE A 766 12.50 7.77 -19.10
N MET A 767 11.34 8.41 -18.96
CA MET A 767 11.00 9.66 -19.63
C MET A 767 11.99 10.77 -19.31
N THR A 768 12.40 10.87 -18.04
CA THR A 768 13.34 11.90 -17.61
C THR A 768 14.71 11.72 -18.24
N ASP A 769 15.16 10.47 -18.44
CA ASP A 769 16.45 10.22 -19.09
C ASP A 769 16.37 10.43 -20.60
N GLU A 770 15.25 10.08 -21.27
CA GLU A 770 15.04 10.39 -22.69
C GLU A 770 15.10 11.91 -22.94
N ILE A 771 14.39 12.70 -22.13
CA ILE A 771 14.43 14.17 -22.24
C ILE A 771 15.85 14.68 -21.98
N TYR A 772 16.55 14.12 -20.99
CA TYR A 772 17.91 14.51 -20.65
C TYR A 772 18.92 14.18 -21.76
N GLN A 773 18.78 13.01 -22.41
CA GLN A 773 19.62 12.64 -23.56
C GLN A 773 19.51 13.67 -24.68
N ASN A 774 18.31 14.17 -24.97
CA ASN A 774 18.12 15.12 -26.05
C ASN A 774 18.52 16.56 -25.66
N LEU A 775 18.12 17.02 -24.47
CA LEU A 775 18.32 18.42 -24.05
C LEU A 775 19.70 18.70 -23.48
N VAL A 776 20.40 17.70 -22.95
CA VAL A 776 21.70 17.90 -22.28
C VAL A 776 22.80 17.16 -23.02
N VAL A 777 22.75 15.83 -23.06
CA VAL A 777 23.83 15.01 -23.66
C VAL A 777 23.98 15.30 -25.17
N GLY A 778 22.87 15.52 -25.87
CA GLY A 778 22.88 15.88 -27.29
C GLY A 778 23.51 17.24 -27.59
N LEU A 779 23.64 18.13 -26.59
CA LEU A 779 24.24 19.45 -26.72
C LEU A 779 25.65 19.55 -26.10
N ASP A 780 25.96 18.72 -25.11
CA ASP A 780 27.23 18.67 -24.41
C ASP A 780 27.66 17.21 -24.14
N GLU A 781 28.60 16.73 -24.94
CA GLU A 781 29.16 15.37 -24.81
C GLU A 781 29.92 15.14 -23.48
N LYS A 782 30.26 16.22 -22.75
CA LYS A 782 30.94 16.13 -21.45
C LYS A 782 29.97 16.07 -20.26
N ALA A 783 28.69 16.28 -20.50
CA ALA A 783 27.68 16.14 -19.46
C ALA A 783 27.63 14.68 -18.95
N PRO A 784 27.15 14.44 -17.72
CA PRO A 784 26.85 13.09 -17.25
C PRO A 784 26.03 12.32 -18.29
N GLU A 785 26.33 11.05 -18.52
CA GLU A 785 25.72 10.28 -19.61
C GLU A 785 24.22 9.98 -19.42
N SER A 786 23.67 10.27 -18.24
CA SER A 786 22.29 10.02 -17.84
C SER A 786 21.87 10.98 -16.71
N VAL A 787 20.58 11.31 -16.64
CA VAL A 787 20.02 12.10 -15.53
C VAL A 787 20.27 11.43 -14.18
N HIS A 788 20.34 10.10 -14.15
CA HIS A 788 20.59 9.31 -12.94
C HIS A 788 22.04 9.33 -12.47
N LEU A 789 22.93 9.99 -13.21
CA LEU A 789 24.32 10.29 -12.80
C LEU A 789 24.49 11.75 -12.39
N CYS A 790 23.40 12.52 -12.33
CA CYS A 790 23.40 13.90 -11.85
C CYS A 790 23.14 13.95 -10.33
N LEU A 791 23.67 15.00 -9.70
CA LEU A 791 23.24 15.39 -8.35
C LEU A 791 21.88 16.11 -8.41
N TRP A 792 21.18 16.09 -7.28
CA TRP A 792 19.95 16.85 -7.06
C TRP A 792 20.23 18.34 -7.27
N PRO A 793 19.33 19.08 -7.95
CA PRO A 793 19.57 20.49 -8.24
C PRO A 793 19.68 21.31 -6.94
N GLU A 794 20.64 22.23 -6.92
CA GLU A 794 20.81 23.17 -5.81
C GLU A 794 19.69 24.22 -5.85
N VAL A 795 19.18 24.58 -4.66
CA VAL A 795 18.16 25.63 -4.51
C VAL A 795 18.86 26.98 -4.45
N ASP A 796 18.51 27.89 -5.36
CA ASP A 796 18.87 29.30 -5.25
C ASP A 796 17.82 30.03 -4.42
N GLU A 797 18.04 30.14 -3.10
CA GLU A 797 17.09 30.84 -2.22
C GLU A 797 16.91 32.32 -2.56
N LYS A 798 17.85 32.94 -3.27
CA LYS A 798 17.72 34.35 -3.69
C LYS A 798 16.81 34.51 -4.89
N ALA A 799 16.58 33.44 -5.66
CA ALA A 799 15.64 33.42 -6.77
C ALA A 799 14.18 33.20 -6.31
N ILE A 800 13.97 32.82 -5.04
CA ILE A 800 12.63 32.63 -4.47
C ILE A 800 12.04 33.98 -4.06
N ASP A 801 11.10 34.48 -4.84
CA ASP A 801 10.30 35.67 -4.56
C ASP A 801 8.86 35.26 -4.24
N LYS A 802 8.58 35.04 -2.94
CA LYS A 802 7.25 34.65 -2.47
C LYS A 802 6.17 35.68 -2.76
N LYS A 803 6.52 36.96 -2.89
CA LYS A 803 5.55 38.00 -3.22
C LYS A 803 5.11 37.84 -4.68
N LEU A 804 6.07 37.69 -5.59
CA LEU A 804 5.82 37.41 -7.01
C LEU A 804 5.01 36.13 -7.21
N GLU A 805 5.34 35.06 -6.48
CA GLU A 805 4.58 33.80 -6.51
C GLU A 805 3.11 34.03 -6.11
N ASN A 806 2.87 34.65 -4.94
CA ASN A 806 1.51 34.88 -4.44
C ASN A 806 0.67 35.80 -5.35
N GLU A 807 1.29 36.86 -5.90
CA GLU A 807 0.60 37.77 -6.82
C GLU A 807 0.22 37.08 -8.15
N MET A 808 1.09 36.20 -8.66
CA MET A 808 0.79 35.42 -9.87
C MET A 808 -0.22 34.30 -9.60
N ASP A 809 -0.13 33.61 -8.46
CA ASP A 809 -1.09 32.58 -8.06
C ASP A 809 -2.50 33.17 -7.90
N LEU A 810 -2.60 34.40 -7.39
CA LEU A 810 -3.84 35.17 -7.37
C LEU A 810 -4.36 35.45 -8.79
N ALA A 811 -3.50 35.93 -9.70
CA ALA A 811 -3.88 36.17 -11.10
C ALA A 811 -4.38 34.89 -11.79
N TYR A 812 -3.68 33.76 -11.58
CA TYR A 812 -4.07 32.46 -12.10
C TYR A 812 -5.44 32.02 -11.57
N SER A 813 -5.66 32.17 -10.27
CA SER A 813 -6.92 31.83 -9.60
C SER A 813 -8.08 32.68 -10.13
N LEU A 814 -7.88 33.98 -10.31
CA LEU A 814 -8.86 34.89 -10.89
C LEU A 814 -9.23 34.51 -12.32
N VAL A 815 -8.25 34.10 -13.14
CA VAL A 815 -8.52 33.61 -14.50
C VAL A 815 -9.26 32.27 -14.49
N LYS A 816 -8.91 31.35 -13.60
CA LYS A 816 -9.64 30.07 -13.46
C LYS A 816 -11.10 30.29 -13.08
N LEU A 817 -11.36 31.15 -12.09
CA LEU A 817 -12.71 31.52 -11.66
C LEU A 817 -13.47 32.27 -12.77
N GLY A 818 -12.83 33.24 -13.43
CA GLY A 818 -13.42 33.96 -14.56
C GLY A 818 -13.80 33.01 -15.70
N ARG A 819 -12.95 32.05 -16.06
CA ARG A 819 -13.28 31.02 -17.06
C ARG A 819 -14.45 30.15 -16.61
N SER A 820 -14.51 29.78 -15.33
CA SER A 820 -15.64 29.03 -14.77
C SER A 820 -16.95 29.82 -14.85
N ALA A 821 -16.94 31.10 -14.44
CA ALA A 821 -18.09 32.00 -14.55
C ALA A 821 -18.54 32.12 -16.02
N ARG A 822 -17.59 32.34 -16.94
CA ARG A 822 -17.85 32.44 -18.37
C ARG A 822 -18.45 31.15 -18.96
N ASN A 823 -17.91 30.00 -18.59
CA ASN A 823 -18.42 28.69 -19.02
C ASN A 823 -19.84 28.46 -18.50
N SER A 824 -20.14 28.84 -17.25
CA SER A 824 -21.49 28.73 -16.68
C SER A 824 -22.53 29.57 -17.43
N ALA A 825 -22.10 30.70 -18.01
CA ALA A 825 -22.91 31.55 -18.87
C ALA A 825 -22.93 31.11 -20.35
N ASN A 826 -22.24 30.01 -20.71
CA ASN A 826 -22.06 29.54 -22.09
C ASN A 826 -21.47 30.58 -23.06
N ILE A 827 -20.63 31.48 -22.56
CA ILE A 827 -19.95 32.49 -23.39
C ILE A 827 -18.56 31.97 -23.77
N LYS A 828 -18.20 32.03 -25.06
CA LYS A 828 -16.86 31.61 -25.51
C LYS A 828 -15.79 32.62 -25.10
N ASN A 829 -14.55 32.18 -24.82
CA ASN A 829 -13.46 33.10 -24.46
C ASN A 829 -13.13 34.13 -25.56
N ARG A 830 -13.40 33.79 -26.83
CA ARG A 830 -13.21 34.67 -27.99
C ARG A 830 -14.21 35.83 -28.04
N GLN A 831 -15.35 35.74 -27.36
CA GLN A 831 -16.28 36.86 -27.22
C GLN A 831 -15.75 37.79 -26.12
N PRO A 832 -15.30 39.01 -26.44
CA PRO A 832 -14.87 39.94 -25.41
C PRO A 832 -16.04 40.38 -24.55
N LEU A 833 -15.76 40.63 -23.28
CA LEU A 833 -16.71 41.19 -22.32
C LEU A 833 -16.25 42.57 -21.86
N SER A 834 -17.20 43.41 -21.46
CA SER A 834 -16.94 44.76 -20.96
C SER A 834 -16.06 44.70 -19.72
N LYS A 835 -16.47 43.91 -18.73
CA LYS A 835 -15.97 44.09 -17.37
C LYS A 835 -15.95 42.81 -16.55
N MET A 836 -14.93 42.72 -15.70
CA MET A 836 -14.82 41.76 -14.61
C MET A 836 -14.78 42.51 -13.29
N LEU A 837 -15.55 42.08 -12.31
CA LEU A 837 -15.55 42.61 -10.95
C LEU A 837 -14.99 41.54 -10.02
N ILE A 838 -14.05 41.90 -9.16
CA ILE A 838 -13.41 40.95 -8.24
C ILE A 838 -13.53 41.43 -6.80
N SER A 839 -13.65 40.49 -5.86
CA SER A 839 -13.79 40.79 -4.43
C SER A 839 -12.48 41.25 -3.78
N VAL A 840 -11.35 41.13 -4.48
CA VAL A 840 -10.03 41.46 -3.96
C VAL A 840 -9.74 42.95 -4.12
N ASP A 841 -9.27 43.59 -3.04
CA ASP A 841 -9.06 45.04 -2.99
C ASP A 841 -7.82 45.53 -3.77
N THR A 842 -6.80 44.68 -3.92
CA THR A 842 -5.52 45.07 -4.54
C THR A 842 -5.00 44.00 -5.49
N LEU A 843 -4.72 44.42 -6.72
CA LEU A 843 -4.01 43.62 -7.73
C LEU A 843 -3.09 44.56 -8.51
N PRO A 844 -1.76 44.35 -8.54
CA PRO A 844 -0.88 45.21 -9.31
C PRO A 844 -1.23 45.20 -10.80
N GLU A 845 -1.05 46.35 -11.47
CA GLU A 845 -1.51 46.59 -12.84
C GLU A 845 -1.03 45.52 -13.84
N TYR A 846 0.21 45.06 -13.70
CA TYR A 846 0.78 43.99 -14.53
C TYR A 846 -0.08 42.72 -14.51
N TYR A 847 -0.47 42.23 -13.33
CA TYR A 847 -1.29 41.03 -13.21
C TYR A 847 -2.74 41.28 -13.62
N GLY A 848 -3.27 42.49 -13.36
CA GLY A 848 -4.57 42.91 -13.88
C GLY A 848 -4.61 42.88 -15.41
N ASN A 849 -3.53 43.25 -16.09
CA ASN A 849 -3.41 43.14 -17.54
C ASN A 849 -3.39 41.68 -18.01
N ILE A 850 -2.65 40.80 -17.34
CA ILE A 850 -2.68 39.35 -17.63
C ILE A 850 -4.12 38.81 -17.51
N VAL A 851 -4.83 39.14 -16.42
CA VAL A 851 -6.23 38.72 -16.22
C VAL A 851 -7.13 39.24 -17.36
N LYS A 852 -6.97 40.51 -17.76
CA LYS A 852 -7.72 41.11 -18.86
C LYS A 852 -7.50 40.39 -20.19
N GLU A 853 -6.26 40.13 -20.55
CA GLU A 853 -5.90 39.45 -21.80
C GLU A 853 -6.41 38.01 -21.82
N GLU A 854 -6.18 37.28 -20.74
CA GLU A 854 -6.53 35.86 -20.60
C GLU A 854 -8.03 35.60 -20.61
N LEU A 855 -8.78 36.47 -19.95
CA LEU A 855 -10.23 36.44 -19.96
C LEU A 855 -10.82 37.32 -21.06
N ASN A 856 -10.05 37.96 -21.92
CA ASN A 856 -10.58 38.84 -22.97
C ASN A 856 -11.68 39.80 -22.42
N VAL A 857 -11.36 40.49 -21.31
CA VAL A 857 -12.22 41.49 -20.66
C VAL A 857 -11.57 42.87 -20.81
N LYS A 858 -12.36 43.92 -21.02
CA LYS A 858 -11.79 45.26 -21.22
C LYS A 858 -11.34 45.93 -19.93
N GLU A 859 -12.07 45.69 -18.83
CA GLU A 859 -11.80 46.30 -17.53
C GLU A 859 -11.89 45.26 -16.40
N VAL A 860 -11.06 45.43 -15.36
CA VAL A 860 -11.10 44.66 -14.11
C VAL A 860 -11.25 45.64 -12.95
N ASP A 861 -12.39 45.57 -12.26
CA ASP A 861 -12.66 46.36 -11.05
C ASP A 861 -12.39 45.55 -9.79
N LEU A 862 -11.68 46.19 -8.87
CA LEU A 862 -11.26 45.64 -7.59
C LEU A 862 -12.23 46.04 -6.46
N GLY A 863 -12.27 45.26 -5.39
CA GLY A 863 -13.04 45.57 -4.18
C GLY A 863 -14.56 45.56 -4.37
N ALA A 864 -15.07 44.79 -5.33
CA ALA A 864 -16.50 44.75 -5.61
C ALA A 864 -17.27 44.02 -4.51
N ASN A 865 -18.37 44.62 -4.05
CA ASN A 865 -19.29 44.00 -3.11
C ASN A 865 -20.13 42.93 -3.82
N MET A 866 -19.72 41.67 -3.70
CA MET A 866 -20.34 40.54 -4.41
C MET A 866 -21.87 40.46 -4.24
N ASN A 867 -22.40 40.85 -3.07
CA ASN A 867 -23.84 40.84 -2.76
C ASN A 867 -24.68 41.70 -3.71
N GLU A 868 -24.08 42.69 -4.37
CA GLU A 868 -24.76 43.55 -5.34
C GLU A 868 -25.02 42.83 -6.67
N TYR A 869 -24.25 41.79 -6.99
CA TYR A 869 -24.24 41.12 -8.30
C TYR A 869 -24.67 39.65 -8.25
N VAL A 870 -24.79 39.06 -7.06
CA VAL A 870 -25.20 37.67 -6.89
C VAL A 870 -26.52 37.54 -6.14
N HIS A 871 -27.25 36.46 -6.40
CA HIS A 871 -28.27 35.95 -5.49
C HIS A 871 -27.77 34.67 -4.83
N PHE A 872 -28.17 34.50 -3.56
CA PHE A 872 -27.92 33.27 -2.82
C PHE A 872 -29.02 32.26 -3.15
N GLU A 873 -28.63 31.03 -3.46
CA GLU A 873 -29.51 29.88 -3.56
C GLU A 873 -29.10 28.89 -2.46
N ILE A 874 -30.01 28.65 -1.51
CA ILE A 874 -29.77 27.74 -0.39
C ILE A 874 -30.55 26.45 -0.61
N LYS A 875 -29.85 25.32 -0.52
CA LYS A 875 -30.44 23.98 -0.63
C LYS A 875 -30.17 23.18 0.64
N PRO A 876 -31.06 22.25 1.04
CA PRO A 876 -30.75 21.34 2.14
C PRO A 876 -29.62 20.38 1.75
N ASN A 877 -28.67 20.18 2.67
CA ASN A 877 -27.62 19.16 2.55
C ASN A 877 -28.22 17.78 2.80
N LEU A 878 -28.60 17.08 1.71
CA LEU A 878 -29.36 15.83 1.78
C LEU A 878 -28.65 14.70 2.55
N PRO A 879 -27.32 14.48 2.42
CA PRO A 879 -26.60 13.51 3.26
C PRO A 879 -26.70 13.76 4.78
N VAL A 880 -26.91 15.01 5.20
CA VAL A 880 -27.02 15.39 6.62
C VAL A 880 -28.48 15.36 7.05
N LEU A 881 -29.32 16.22 6.46
CA LEU A 881 -30.74 16.34 6.83
C LEU A 881 -31.55 15.09 6.47
N GLY A 882 -31.15 14.34 5.45
CA GLY A 882 -31.87 13.15 4.99
C GLY A 882 -31.82 11.97 5.97
N LYS A 883 -30.78 11.88 6.81
CA LYS A 883 -30.66 10.83 7.84
C LYS A 883 -31.73 10.96 8.92
N GLU A 884 -32.04 12.20 9.30
CA GLU A 884 -32.92 12.51 10.43
C GLU A 884 -34.34 12.89 9.97
N TYR A 885 -34.45 13.65 8.87
CA TYR A 885 -35.70 14.26 8.41
C TYR A 885 -36.11 13.81 7.01
N GLY A 886 -35.70 12.62 6.56
CA GLY A 886 -35.88 12.14 5.18
C GLY A 886 -37.30 12.28 4.60
N LYS A 887 -38.35 12.08 5.41
CA LYS A 887 -39.76 12.24 4.98
C LYS A 887 -40.21 13.71 4.88
N LEU A 888 -39.54 14.63 5.58
CA LEU A 888 -39.85 16.06 5.64
C LEU A 888 -39.04 16.89 4.63
N ILE A 889 -38.06 16.30 3.93
CA ILE A 889 -37.20 17.00 2.95
C ILE A 889 -37.96 17.86 1.94
N PRO A 890 -39.09 17.42 1.34
CA PRO A 890 -39.84 18.28 0.42
C PRO A 890 -40.37 19.55 1.10
N LYS A 891 -40.88 19.42 2.33
CA LYS A 891 -41.38 20.56 3.12
C LYS A 891 -40.23 21.46 3.60
N ILE A 892 -39.09 20.88 3.97
CA ILE A 892 -37.87 21.62 4.34
C ILE A 892 -37.41 22.49 3.18
N ARG A 893 -37.41 21.97 1.94
CA ARG A 893 -37.09 22.79 0.75
C ARG A 893 -38.07 23.94 0.57
N GLU A 894 -39.36 23.68 0.77
CA GLU A 894 -40.40 24.69 0.64
C GLU A 894 -40.22 25.81 1.66
N GLU A 895 -40.01 25.49 2.93
CA GLU A 895 -39.79 26.49 3.98
C GLU A 895 -38.47 27.26 3.80
N ILE A 896 -37.38 26.58 3.42
CA ILE A 896 -36.12 27.26 3.08
C ILE A 896 -36.35 28.24 1.93
N SER A 897 -37.13 27.90 0.91
CA SER A 897 -37.39 28.79 -0.24
C SER A 897 -38.22 30.04 0.09
N LYS A 898 -38.97 30.03 1.21
CA LYS A 898 -39.76 31.18 1.70
C LYS A 898 -38.91 32.18 2.48
N LEU A 899 -37.76 31.75 3.01
CA LEU A 899 -36.84 32.62 3.76
C LEU A 899 -36.08 33.56 2.82
N ASN A 900 -35.66 34.71 3.35
CA ASN A 900 -34.71 35.57 2.65
C ASN A 900 -33.37 34.84 2.54
N GLN A 901 -33.04 34.41 1.32
CA GLN A 901 -31.84 33.61 1.05
C GLN A 901 -30.55 34.33 1.44
N MET A 902 -30.50 35.65 1.30
CA MET A 902 -29.32 36.45 1.64
C MET A 902 -29.13 36.53 3.15
N ASP A 903 -30.19 36.80 3.90
CA ASP A 903 -30.13 36.88 5.36
C ASP A 903 -29.79 35.52 5.98
N LEU A 904 -30.40 34.44 5.46
CA LEU A 904 -30.13 33.07 5.90
C LEU A 904 -28.68 32.67 5.62
N ALA A 905 -28.17 32.92 4.40
CA ALA A 905 -26.79 32.61 4.02
C ALA A 905 -25.79 33.33 4.92
N ASN A 906 -25.98 34.64 5.14
CA ASN A 906 -25.11 35.44 6.00
C ASN A 906 -25.17 34.99 7.46
N LYS A 907 -26.36 34.63 7.96
CA LYS A 907 -26.55 34.17 9.33
C LYS A 907 -25.81 32.87 9.58
N VAL A 908 -25.96 31.87 8.71
CA VAL A 908 -25.31 30.56 8.91
C VAL A 908 -23.81 30.59 8.62
N LYS A 909 -23.34 31.41 7.66
CA LYS A 909 -21.91 31.60 7.41
C LYS A 909 -21.17 32.21 8.60
N ASN A 910 -21.85 33.04 9.39
CA ASN A 910 -21.31 33.63 10.62
C ASN A 910 -21.50 32.74 11.88
N GLY A 911 -21.80 31.45 11.71
CA GLY A 911 -22.01 30.50 12.82
C GLY A 911 -23.36 30.69 13.55
N GLY A 912 -24.26 31.49 13.00
CA GLY A 912 -25.62 31.65 13.51
C GLY A 912 -26.54 30.50 13.08
N VAL A 913 -27.67 30.39 13.78
CA VAL A 913 -28.65 29.32 13.60
C VAL A 913 -30.01 29.91 13.23
N GLU A 914 -30.66 29.36 12.20
CA GLU A 914 -32.07 29.63 11.88
C GLU A 914 -32.92 28.42 12.23
N TYR A 915 -34.18 28.62 12.60
CA TYR A 915 -35.09 27.52 12.89
C TYR A 915 -36.32 27.59 11.98
N ILE A 916 -36.70 26.46 11.41
CA ILE A 916 -37.97 26.29 10.70
C ILE A 916 -38.85 25.30 11.46
N ASP A 917 -40.15 25.55 11.53
CA ASP A 917 -41.12 24.63 12.14
C ASP A 917 -41.90 23.93 11.03
N ILE A 918 -41.86 22.60 11.01
CA ILE A 918 -42.61 21.79 10.05
C ILE A 918 -43.39 20.74 10.83
N ASP A 919 -44.72 20.78 10.73
CA ASP A 919 -45.65 19.86 11.41
C ASP A 919 -45.41 19.75 12.94
N GLY A 920 -45.00 20.83 13.61
CA GLY A 920 -44.71 20.86 15.05
C GLY A 920 -43.32 20.34 15.42
N THR A 921 -42.46 20.09 14.42
CA THR A 921 -41.05 19.73 14.59
C THR A 921 -40.19 20.93 14.25
N GLN A 922 -39.47 21.44 15.26
CA GLN A 922 -38.49 22.51 15.06
C GLN A 922 -37.20 21.92 14.48
N ILE A 923 -36.81 22.38 13.29
CA ILE A 923 -35.62 21.93 12.57
C ILE A 923 -34.61 23.06 12.59
N GLU A 924 -33.41 22.74 13.06
CA GLU A 924 -32.26 23.63 13.08
C GLU A 924 -31.64 23.74 11.68
N LEU A 925 -31.36 24.96 11.21
CA LEU A 925 -30.65 25.24 9.97
C LEU A 925 -29.29 25.87 10.29
N THR A 926 -28.22 25.17 9.90
CA THR A 926 -26.82 25.52 10.16
C THR A 926 -25.99 25.42 8.88
N SER A 927 -24.73 25.87 8.92
CA SER A 927 -23.80 25.74 7.79
C SER A 927 -23.48 24.29 7.41
N GLU A 928 -23.65 23.33 8.34
CA GLU A 928 -23.39 21.91 8.07
C GLU A 928 -24.55 21.25 7.31
N ASN A 929 -25.77 21.73 7.54
CA ASN A 929 -26.99 21.11 7.03
C ASN A 929 -27.61 21.88 5.86
N LEU A 930 -27.06 23.04 5.50
CA LEU A 930 -27.39 23.81 4.32
C LEU A 930 -26.22 23.83 3.32
N LEU A 931 -26.54 23.78 2.03
CA LEU A 931 -25.65 24.06 0.92
C LEU A 931 -25.97 25.46 0.41
N VAL A 932 -25.05 26.39 0.65
CA VAL A 932 -25.15 27.78 0.17
C VAL A 932 -24.41 27.87 -1.17
N THR A 933 -25.15 28.16 -2.23
CA THR A 933 -24.59 28.43 -3.56
C THR A 933 -24.88 29.87 -3.96
N MET A 934 -23.96 30.51 -4.67
CA MET A 934 -24.15 31.85 -5.22
C MET A 934 -24.30 31.75 -6.73
N GLN A 935 -25.22 32.51 -7.28
CA GLN A 935 -25.46 32.62 -8.72
C GLN A 935 -25.45 34.09 -9.12
N GLY A 936 -24.97 34.40 -10.32
CA GLY A 936 -25.00 35.77 -10.85
C GLY A 936 -26.43 36.23 -11.14
N LYS A 937 -26.73 37.50 -10.86
CA LYS A 937 -27.98 38.15 -11.29
C LYS A 937 -28.05 38.23 -12.81
N GLU A 938 -29.23 38.53 -13.35
CA GLU A 938 -29.41 38.72 -14.79
C GLU A 938 -28.39 39.76 -15.33
N GLY A 939 -27.67 39.39 -16.41
CA GLY A 939 -26.58 40.20 -16.96
C GLY A 939 -25.21 39.96 -16.32
N PHE A 940 -25.09 39.11 -15.30
CA PHE A 940 -23.85 38.81 -14.60
C PHE A 940 -23.62 37.30 -14.44
N ALA A 941 -22.38 36.85 -14.61
CA ALA A 941 -21.97 35.49 -14.33
C ALA A 941 -21.01 35.47 -13.12
N PHE A 942 -21.23 34.57 -12.17
CA PHE A 942 -20.43 34.49 -10.94
C PHE A 942 -19.69 33.16 -10.80
N ALA A 943 -18.49 33.21 -10.26
CA ALA A 943 -17.79 32.08 -9.69
C ALA A 943 -17.00 32.53 -8.45
N GLY A 944 -16.88 31.67 -7.44
CA GLY A 944 -16.11 31.99 -6.25
C GLY A 944 -15.53 30.76 -5.59
N GLU A 945 -14.42 30.96 -4.88
CA GLU A 945 -13.70 29.95 -4.11
C GLU A 945 -13.09 30.62 -2.87
N GLY A 946 -13.39 30.10 -1.68
CA GLY A 946 -12.97 30.70 -0.41
C GLY A 946 -13.46 32.14 -0.25
N GLU A 947 -12.53 33.09 -0.17
CA GLU A 947 -12.79 34.54 -0.05
C GLU A 947 -12.74 35.28 -1.40
N ILE A 948 -12.35 34.58 -2.48
CA ILE A 948 -12.23 35.18 -3.82
C ILE A 948 -13.54 34.97 -4.58
N GLY A 949 -14.16 36.07 -5.00
CA GLY A 949 -15.32 36.10 -5.87
C GLY A 949 -15.01 36.84 -7.16
N VAL A 950 -15.47 36.29 -8.27
CA VAL A 950 -15.36 36.86 -9.61
C VAL A 950 -16.76 36.98 -10.21
N VAL A 951 -17.08 38.17 -10.70
CA VAL A 951 -18.28 38.45 -11.48
C VAL A 951 -17.86 38.93 -12.87
N LEU A 952 -18.48 38.40 -13.92
CA LEU A 952 -18.35 38.89 -15.29
C LEU A 952 -19.64 39.58 -15.71
N ASP A 953 -19.53 40.77 -16.28
CA ASP A 953 -20.65 41.40 -17.00
C ASP A 953 -20.83 40.69 -18.34
N THR A 954 -21.99 40.06 -18.53
CA THR A 954 -22.32 39.28 -19.72
C THR A 954 -23.02 40.09 -20.80
N THR A 955 -23.19 41.40 -20.60
CA THR A 955 -23.84 42.30 -21.55
C THR A 955 -22.96 42.51 -22.78
N ILE A 956 -23.41 42.03 -23.95
CA ILE A 956 -22.67 42.17 -25.21
C ILE A 956 -23.14 43.40 -25.98
N THR A 957 -22.31 44.44 -26.05
CA THR A 957 -22.57 45.62 -26.89
C THR A 957 -22.34 45.32 -28.38
N PRO A 958 -22.86 46.14 -29.32
CA PRO A 958 -22.59 45.97 -30.75
C PRO A 958 -21.09 45.89 -31.10
N GLU A 959 -20.26 46.70 -30.46
CA GLU A 959 -18.81 46.75 -30.68
C GLU A 959 -18.13 45.45 -30.20
N LEU A 960 -18.50 44.97 -29.00
CA LEU A 960 -17.99 43.69 -28.47
C LEU A 960 -18.41 42.51 -29.36
N LYS A 961 -19.62 42.57 -29.94
CA LYS A 961 -20.11 41.56 -30.87
C LYS A 961 -19.27 41.49 -32.14
N GLU A 962 -18.96 42.65 -32.74
CA GLU A 962 -18.08 42.75 -33.91
C GLU A 962 -16.69 42.18 -33.61
N GLU A 963 -16.06 42.56 -32.51
CA GLU A 963 -14.75 42.02 -32.10
C GLU A 963 -14.80 40.49 -31.89
N GLY A 964 -15.90 39.98 -31.31
CA GLY A 964 -16.12 38.55 -31.12
C GLY A 964 -16.18 37.78 -32.44
N TYR A 965 -16.80 38.36 -33.48
CA TYR A 965 -16.79 37.80 -34.84
C TYR A 965 -15.38 37.79 -35.44
N VAL A 966 -14.60 38.87 -35.32
CA VAL A 966 -13.21 38.93 -35.82
C VAL A 966 -12.33 37.85 -35.18
N ARG A 967 -12.40 37.69 -33.86
CA ARG A 967 -11.61 36.66 -33.14
C ARG A 967 -12.01 35.24 -33.53
N GLU A 968 -13.29 34.99 -33.82
CA GLU A 968 -13.73 33.69 -34.34
C GLU A 968 -13.18 33.45 -35.76
N ILE A 969 -13.16 34.47 -36.63
CA ILE A 969 -12.55 34.38 -37.97
C ILE A 969 -11.06 34.05 -37.87
N LEU A 970 -10.29 34.79 -37.06
CA LEU A 970 -8.87 34.53 -36.79
C LEU A 970 -8.64 33.06 -36.39
N SER A 971 -9.46 32.57 -35.46
CA SER A 971 -9.39 31.17 -35.00
C SER A 971 -9.66 30.17 -36.13
N LYS A 972 -10.62 30.44 -37.03
CA LYS A 972 -10.91 29.54 -38.17
C LYS A 972 -9.77 29.54 -39.18
N VAL A 973 -9.20 30.70 -39.49
CA VAL A 973 -8.05 30.82 -40.39
C VAL A 973 -6.85 30.03 -39.85
N GLN A 974 -6.55 30.17 -38.56
CA GLN A 974 -5.45 29.43 -37.92
C GLN A 974 -5.68 27.92 -37.90
N ASN A 975 -6.92 27.48 -37.63
CA ASN A 975 -7.26 26.05 -37.72
C ASN A 975 -7.08 25.51 -39.14
N MET A 976 -7.49 26.27 -40.16
CA MET A 976 -7.31 25.88 -41.56
C MET A 976 -5.84 25.74 -41.95
N ARG A 977 -4.97 26.66 -41.49
CA ARG A 977 -3.52 26.55 -41.70
C ARG A 977 -2.99 25.21 -41.15
N LYS A 978 -3.43 24.85 -39.95
CA LYS A 978 -3.06 23.58 -39.31
C LYS A 978 -3.63 22.36 -40.05
N ASP A 979 -4.90 22.39 -40.43
CA ASP A 979 -5.58 21.27 -41.11
C ASP A 979 -4.98 20.99 -42.50
N LYS A 980 -4.47 22.03 -43.18
CA LYS A 980 -3.75 21.90 -44.44
C LYS A 980 -2.27 21.56 -44.28
N GLY A 981 -1.78 21.41 -43.05
CA GLY A 981 -0.39 21.06 -42.76
C GLY A 981 0.61 22.13 -43.12
N PHE A 982 0.23 23.42 -43.05
CA PHE A 982 1.16 24.53 -43.28
C PHE A 982 2.16 24.63 -42.13
N GLU A 983 3.37 25.08 -42.45
CA GLU A 983 4.38 25.37 -41.43
C GLU A 983 4.00 26.62 -40.64
N VAL A 984 4.48 26.70 -39.40
CA VAL A 984 4.09 27.78 -38.46
C VAL A 984 4.39 29.18 -39.03
N LEU A 985 5.48 29.31 -39.80
CA LEU A 985 5.95 30.57 -40.37
C LEU A 985 5.46 30.84 -41.81
N ASP A 986 4.64 29.95 -42.39
CA ASP A 986 4.17 30.13 -43.76
C ASP A 986 3.33 31.41 -43.89
N LYS A 987 3.61 32.21 -44.91
CA LYS A 987 2.76 33.34 -45.28
C LYS A 987 1.60 32.85 -46.15
N ILE A 988 0.41 33.41 -45.99
CA ILE A 988 -0.79 32.94 -46.71
C ILE A 988 -1.53 34.05 -47.47
N ASN A 989 -2.32 33.66 -48.45
CA ASN A 989 -3.43 34.44 -48.97
C ASN A 989 -4.73 33.90 -48.36
N LEU A 990 -5.58 34.80 -47.87
CA LEU A 990 -6.89 34.50 -47.29
C LEU A 990 -7.99 34.84 -48.29
N TYR A 991 -8.88 33.90 -48.59
CA TYR A 991 -10.02 34.09 -49.47
C TYR A 991 -11.31 34.07 -48.64
N VAL A 992 -12.20 35.03 -48.89
CA VAL A 992 -13.44 35.24 -48.12
C VAL A 992 -14.61 35.44 -49.07
N SER A 993 -15.72 34.74 -48.85
CA SER A 993 -16.91 34.82 -49.71
C SER A 993 -18.22 34.47 -48.97
N GLU A 994 -19.34 34.82 -49.59
CA GLU A 994 -20.71 34.39 -49.26
C GLU A 994 -21.28 34.89 -47.91
N ASN A 995 -20.85 36.07 -47.43
CA ASN A 995 -21.53 36.78 -46.32
C ASN A 995 -21.16 38.27 -46.28
N GLU A 996 -22.03 39.15 -46.82
CA GLU A 996 -21.74 40.60 -46.93
C GLU A 996 -21.42 41.26 -45.58
N MET A 997 -22.13 40.89 -44.50
CA MET A 997 -21.93 41.46 -43.16
C MET A 997 -20.55 41.11 -42.60
N LEU A 998 -20.15 39.83 -42.71
CA LEU A 998 -18.82 39.40 -42.25
C LEU A 998 -17.70 39.87 -43.19
N GLU A 999 -17.97 40.04 -44.48
CA GLU A 999 -17.01 40.61 -45.43
C GLU A 999 -16.69 42.08 -45.11
N GLU A 1000 -17.70 42.90 -44.80
CA GLU A 1000 -17.49 44.28 -44.33
C GLU A 1000 -16.69 44.31 -43.03
N LEU A 1001 -16.94 43.37 -42.12
CA LEU A 1001 -16.18 43.23 -40.90
C LEU A 1001 -14.71 42.85 -41.17
N VAL A 1002 -14.43 41.90 -42.07
CA VAL A 1002 -13.06 41.54 -42.45
C VAL A 1002 -12.33 42.73 -43.08
N LYS A 1003 -13.01 43.55 -43.89
CA LYS A 1003 -12.44 44.79 -44.45
C LYS A 1003 -12.11 45.80 -43.34
N LYS A 1004 -13.02 45.97 -42.38
CA LYS A 1004 -12.83 46.88 -41.23
C LYS A 1004 -11.61 46.48 -40.39
N PHE A 1005 -11.37 45.18 -40.21
CA PHE A 1005 -10.28 44.64 -39.38
C PHE A 1005 -9.13 44.02 -40.19
N GLU A 1006 -8.98 44.40 -41.46
CA GLU A 1006 -8.02 43.78 -42.39
C GLU A 1006 -6.58 43.77 -41.85
N SER A 1007 -6.13 44.88 -41.27
CA SER A 1007 -4.76 45.02 -40.75
C SER A 1007 -4.47 44.06 -39.60
N GLU A 1008 -5.45 43.86 -38.70
CA GLU A 1008 -5.34 42.93 -37.58
C GLU A 1008 -5.33 41.48 -38.07
N ILE A 1009 -6.26 41.13 -38.97
CA ILE A 1009 -6.35 39.79 -39.54
C ILE A 1009 -5.06 39.43 -40.27
N LYS A 1010 -4.50 40.35 -41.05
CA LYS A 1010 -3.22 40.13 -41.76
C LYS A 1010 -2.07 39.84 -40.81
N LYS A 1011 -1.92 40.66 -39.77
CA LYS A 1011 -0.86 40.51 -38.78
C LYS A 1011 -0.96 39.19 -38.02
N GLU A 1012 -2.12 38.88 -37.46
CA GLU A 1012 -2.34 37.73 -36.57
C GLU A 1012 -2.35 36.37 -37.29
N THR A 1013 -2.47 36.35 -38.62
CA THR A 1013 -2.54 35.10 -39.41
C THR A 1013 -1.41 34.94 -40.42
N LEU A 1014 -0.42 35.85 -40.41
CA LEU A 1014 0.63 35.96 -41.42
C LEU A 1014 0.05 36.00 -42.85
N THR A 1015 -1.07 36.70 -43.02
CA THR A 1015 -1.73 36.85 -44.32
C THR A 1015 -1.13 38.05 -45.07
N GLU A 1016 -0.64 37.81 -46.29
CA GLU A 1016 -0.16 38.86 -47.20
C GLU A 1016 -1.34 39.56 -47.91
N ASN A 1017 -2.28 38.78 -48.47
CA ASN A 1017 -3.43 39.32 -49.19
C ASN A 1017 -4.75 38.70 -48.72
N ILE A 1018 -5.79 39.54 -48.60
CA ILE A 1018 -7.18 39.10 -48.42
C ILE A 1018 -7.93 39.35 -49.73
N VAL A 1019 -8.54 38.31 -50.28
CA VAL A 1019 -9.24 38.35 -51.57
C VAL A 1019 -10.71 38.00 -51.37
N PHE A 1020 -11.60 38.88 -51.83
CA PHE A 1020 -13.05 38.74 -51.64
C PHE A 1020 -13.73 38.21 -52.90
N ASN A 1021 -14.75 37.35 -52.74
CA ASN A 1021 -15.69 36.93 -53.78
C ASN A 1021 -15.04 36.39 -55.08
N THR A 1022 -13.90 35.72 -54.95
CA THR A 1022 -13.24 35.04 -56.09
C THR A 1022 -13.75 33.62 -56.19
N GLN A 1023 -14.04 33.14 -57.40
CA GLN A 1023 -14.44 31.74 -57.64
C GLN A 1023 -13.29 30.78 -57.29
N ARG A 1024 -13.54 29.88 -56.34
CA ARG A 1024 -12.62 28.81 -55.93
C ARG A 1024 -13.42 27.57 -55.55
N ASP A 1025 -12.92 26.39 -55.91
CA ASP A 1025 -13.53 25.11 -55.54
C ASP A 1025 -13.09 24.63 -54.14
N THR A 1026 -12.16 25.34 -53.51
CA THR A 1026 -11.48 24.97 -52.26
C THR A 1026 -12.03 25.66 -51.02
N TYR A 1027 -13.11 26.43 -51.14
CA TYR A 1027 -13.76 27.03 -49.97
C TYR A 1027 -14.27 25.98 -49.00
N THR A 1028 -14.13 26.27 -47.71
CA THR A 1028 -14.77 25.52 -46.64
C THR A 1028 -15.78 26.42 -45.94
N GLU A 1029 -17.00 25.92 -45.75
CA GLU A 1029 -18.02 26.60 -44.94
C GLU A 1029 -17.60 26.55 -43.47
N VAL A 1030 -17.50 27.72 -42.83
CA VAL A 1030 -17.25 27.83 -41.39
C VAL A 1030 -18.39 28.60 -40.71
N SER A 1031 -18.72 28.19 -39.48
CA SER A 1031 -19.64 28.94 -38.64
C SER A 1031 -18.88 29.94 -37.77
N ILE A 1032 -19.21 31.22 -37.93
CA ILE A 1032 -18.70 32.34 -37.13
C ILE A 1032 -19.83 32.79 -36.18
N ASN A 1033 -19.85 32.25 -34.96
CA ASN A 1033 -20.85 32.55 -33.92
C ASN A 1033 -22.32 32.48 -34.42
N GLY A 1034 -22.64 31.47 -35.22
CA GLY A 1034 -23.99 31.23 -35.75
C GLY A 1034 -24.20 31.70 -37.20
N GLU A 1035 -23.34 32.58 -37.70
CA GLU A 1035 -23.34 33.04 -39.09
C GLU A 1035 -22.45 32.14 -39.96
N LYS A 1036 -22.80 31.99 -41.24
CA LYS A 1036 -22.01 31.19 -42.20
C LYS A 1036 -21.05 32.08 -42.98
N LEU A 1037 -19.82 31.63 -43.18
CA LEU A 1037 -18.80 32.30 -43.99
C LEU A 1037 -18.01 31.25 -44.79
N MET A 1038 -17.72 31.53 -46.07
CA MET A 1038 -16.84 30.69 -46.87
C MET A 1038 -15.41 31.23 -46.77
N LEU A 1039 -14.48 30.40 -46.27
CA LEU A 1039 -13.06 30.73 -46.13
C LEU A 1039 -12.17 29.74 -46.90
N ASP A 1040 -11.06 30.22 -47.43
CA ASP A 1040 -9.96 29.40 -47.94
C ASP A 1040 -8.60 30.06 -47.65
N VAL A 1041 -7.56 29.25 -47.50
CA VAL A 1041 -6.18 29.70 -47.26
C VAL A 1041 -5.20 29.00 -48.20
N GLU A 1042 -4.24 29.74 -48.73
CA GLU A 1042 -3.21 29.24 -49.66
C GLU A 1042 -1.85 29.82 -49.29
N VAL A 1043 -0.81 28.98 -49.21
CA VAL A 1043 0.57 29.43 -48.92
C VAL A 1043 1.09 30.29 -50.08
N VAL A 1044 1.67 31.43 -49.73
CA VAL A 1044 2.40 32.29 -50.67
C VAL A 1044 3.73 31.59 -50.98
N LYS A 1045 3.87 31.14 -52.22
CA LYS A 1045 5.09 30.48 -52.72
C LYS A 1045 6.21 31.45 -53.01
#